data_AF-A0ABC9XVA0-F1
#
_entry.id   AF-A0ABC9XVA0-F1
#
_cell.length_a   1.000
_cell.length_b   1.000
_cell.length_c   1.000
_cell.angle_alpha   90.00
_cell.angle_beta   90.00
_cell.angle_gamma   90.00
#
_symmetry.space_group_name_H-M   'P 1'
#
loop_
_entity.id
_entity.type
_entity.pdbx_description
1 polymer ?
#
loop_
_entity_poly.entity_id
_entity_poly.type
_entity_poly.pdbx_seq_one_letter_code
_entity_poly.pdbx_strand_id
1 'polypeptide(L)'
;MTRNVAGRGLVARSCASPRRGPAQAPGSLAQKEEQRQELEALRAELEEERLHTQELRRRFTAETQELKAALDREQQLLAQRLQCEWEQRQAQSVRQLQELNQRQRVAETRQLLRWKEAELREGQELLRREFTAAARQARDLQRQLAEEMARPTRSIREAGSKLRDVLSQLPWETDGDQPAHIRHLQNQLQLERRLFIKYILQRFEGELPASPGTAQPEGPSGHQGRQEMQSSCSSGQNGPQALEALQKRPLESPNAGQRTTRKAVADAQLQVPEGEDVVLPGSTCSQLLEQNTRLQRLLEELARQQSALETENRLLTKDGSAEACKEAERLQQKNAQLAALALQLAEKSRHLQATIDRLVSSCEPLPIQSSAEELCMASFPQQRDGDMGEPAGALLVGDRRDDFSHKVPEELQAQVAADEGGSSDVSTRCPACEELQLQLAEVTDANSRLAEENARLWGQMGWTQQVQAENADLKGHLARVADERDSAIRTNICLQTQLQEAERELKAMREMAERSQQLGKELEETKLALQRKEEEGRRLQRAETEVYREHNKTLQLFQAQLIELNGQYRKLNKQRQQLYQELGRLGRERSDRINSRPLQAQLAADKETVLWEAMRKQPSELRAFIARYSYDPFDGPNQQPELELPLVAGQYVYVFGDVDEDGWYVAELTNGTRGFVPSNLVEEVSDDGQSDDTGASAETSD
;
A
#
# COMPACT_ATOMS: atom_id res chain seq x y z
N MET A 1 26.77 -38.86 -12.69
CA MET A 1 28.17 -38.93 -13.16
C MET A 1 28.98 -39.66 -12.10
N THR A 2 29.52 -40.81 -12.47
CA THR A 2 30.23 -41.78 -11.65
C THR A 2 31.71 -41.42 -11.49
N ARG A 3 32.23 -41.36 -10.26
CA ARG A 3 33.66 -41.48 -9.86
C ARG A 3 33.64 -41.97 -8.41
N ASN A 4 33.77 -43.26 -8.08
CA ASN A 4 34.97 -44.12 -8.12
C ASN A 4 36.23 -43.48 -7.52
N VAL A 5 36.44 -43.69 -6.21
CA VAL A 5 37.75 -43.79 -5.54
C VAL A 5 37.56 -44.85 -4.43
N ALA A 6 37.74 -46.13 -4.74
CA ALA A 6 38.98 -46.89 -4.54
C ALA A 6 39.35 -47.04 -3.05
N GLY A 7 38.87 -48.16 -2.48
CA GLY A 7 39.34 -48.67 -1.21
C GLY A 7 40.83 -48.97 -1.26
N ARG A 8 41.54 -48.59 -0.20
CA ARG A 8 42.85 -49.14 0.12
C ARG A 8 42.66 -50.18 1.22
N GLY A 9 42.75 -51.44 0.80
CA GLY A 9 42.85 -52.56 1.70
C GLY A 9 44.09 -52.42 2.56
N LEU A 10 43.89 -52.60 3.87
CA LEU A 10 44.96 -52.85 4.83
C LEU A 10 45.62 -54.18 4.44
N VAL A 11 46.82 -54.09 3.88
CA VAL A 11 47.68 -55.26 3.64
C VAL A 11 48.08 -55.79 5.00
N ALA A 12 47.47 -56.90 5.40
CA ALA A 12 47.92 -57.73 6.51
C ALA A 12 49.36 -58.17 6.22
N ARG A 13 50.32 -57.57 6.93
CA ARG A 13 51.68 -58.11 7.01
C ARG A 13 51.63 -59.33 7.91
N SER A 14 51.76 -60.51 7.33
CA SER A 14 51.96 -61.76 8.08
C SER A 14 53.31 -61.68 8.79
N CYS A 15 53.31 -61.52 10.11
CA CYS A 15 54.52 -61.69 10.91
C CYS A 15 54.78 -63.19 11.09
N ALA A 16 55.80 -63.68 10.39
CA ALA A 16 56.38 -64.99 10.63
C ALA A 16 56.93 -65.07 12.06
N SER A 17 56.68 -66.19 12.75
CA SER A 17 57.21 -66.49 14.07
C SER A 17 58.74 -66.59 14.06
N PRO A 18 59.50 -65.93 14.96
CA PRO A 18 60.90 -66.23 15.13
C PRO A 18 61.06 -67.40 16.11
N ARG A 19 61.72 -68.47 15.62
CA ARG A 19 62.21 -69.58 16.44
C ARG A 19 63.11 -69.05 17.56
N ARG A 20 62.94 -69.61 18.77
CA ARG A 20 63.83 -69.42 19.93
C ARG A 20 65.30 -69.62 19.55
N GLY A 21 66.08 -68.55 19.59
CA GLY A 21 67.52 -68.56 19.80
C GLY A 21 67.85 -68.31 21.29
N PRO A 22 69.05 -68.68 21.77
CA PRO A 22 69.37 -68.58 23.20
C PRO A 22 69.49 -67.11 23.62
N ALA A 23 69.21 -66.87 24.90
CA ALA A 23 69.20 -65.57 25.60
C ALA A 23 70.16 -64.51 25.02
N GLN A 24 69.60 -63.40 24.52
CA GLN A 24 70.38 -62.22 24.16
C GLN A 24 70.78 -61.44 25.42
N ALA A 25 72.08 -61.18 25.54
CA ALA A 25 72.71 -60.26 26.47
C ALA A 25 72.15 -58.83 26.32
N PRO A 26 72.31 -57.93 27.32
CA PRO A 26 71.78 -56.57 27.26
C PRO A 26 72.20 -55.87 25.96
N GLY A 27 71.20 -55.43 25.17
CA GLY A 27 71.41 -54.81 23.85
C GLY A 27 72.48 -53.72 23.91
N SER A 28 73.35 -53.71 22.90
CA SER A 28 74.47 -52.76 22.84
C SER A 28 73.95 -51.32 22.80
N LEU A 29 74.75 -50.38 23.30
CA LEU A 29 74.38 -48.95 23.34
C LEU A 29 73.91 -48.42 21.97
N ALA A 30 74.46 -48.94 20.87
CA ALA A 30 74.08 -48.58 19.51
C ALA A 30 72.61 -48.92 19.18
N GLN A 31 72.10 -50.06 19.62
CA GLN A 31 70.69 -50.45 19.37
C GLN A 31 69.72 -49.57 20.16
N LYS A 32 70.11 -49.12 21.36
CA LYS A 32 69.32 -48.19 22.17
C LYS A 32 69.33 -46.78 21.57
N GLU A 33 70.43 -46.38 20.95
CA GLU A 33 70.54 -45.10 20.23
C GLU A 33 69.71 -45.10 18.94
N GLU A 34 69.71 -46.18 18.17
CA GLU A 34 68.84 -46.34 16.99
C GLU A 34 67.35 -46.29 17.38
N GLN A 35 66.94 -47.05 18.40
CA GLN A 35 65.56 -47.00 18.92
C GLN A 35 65.16 -45.60 19.41
N ARG A 36 66.11 -44.85 20.00
CA ARG A 36 65.86 -43.47 20.41
C ARG A 36 65.65 -42.55 19.20
N GLN A 37 66.47 -42.68 18.16
CA GLN A 37 66.32 -41.90 16.93
C GLN A 37 65.01 -42.23 16.20
N GLU A 38 64.59 -43.49 16.17
CA GLU A 38 63.29 -43.89 15.61
C GLU A 38 62.12 -43.30 16.41
N LEU A 39 62.18 -43.29 17.73
CA LEU A 39 61.17 -42.63 18.57
C LEU A 39 61.16 -41.11 18.38
N GLU A 40 62.33 -40.48 18.20
CA GLU A 40 62.43 -39.05 17.90
C GLU A 40 61.84 -38.74 16.50
N ALA A 41 62.07 -39.60 15.50
CA ALA A 41 61.48 -39.46 14.17
C ALA A 41 59.95 -39.64 14.18
N LEU A 42 59.43 -40.66 14.87
CA LEU A 42 57.98 -40.86 15.00
C LEU A 42 57.30 -39.73 15.80
N ARG A 43 58.00 -39.14 16.77
CA ARG A 43 57.51 -37.94 17.46
C ARG A 43 57.44 -36.74 16.52
N ALA A 44 58.45 -36.54 15.67
CA ALA A 44 58.43 -35.49 14.66
C ALA A 44 57.28 -35.70 13.64
N GLU A 45 57.08 -36.92 13.15
CA GLU A 45 55.95 -37.25 12.25
C GLU A 45 54.59 -37.01 12.92
N LEU A 46 54.45 -37.38 14.19
CA LEU A 46 53.23 -37.11 14.96
C LEU A 46 52.99 -35.60 15.15
N GLU A 47 54.06 -34.82 15.37
CA GLU A 47 53.98 -33.36 15.46
C GLU A 47 53.59 -32.72 14.13
N GLU A 48 54.13 -33.21 13.01
CA GLU A 48 53.73 -32.76 11.66
C GLU A 48 52.26 -33.07 11.36
N GLU A 49 51.77 -34.28 11.69
CA GLU A 49 50.35 -34.65 11.54
C GLU A 49 49.44 -33.79 12.44
N ARG A 50 49.89 -33.44 13.66
CA ARG A 50 49.16 -32.52 14.54
C ARG A 50 49.08 -31.11 13.95
N LEU A 51 50.16 -30.61 13.37
CA LEU A 51 50.16 -29.30 12.69
C LEU A 51 49.29 -29.35 11.42
N HIS A 52 49.38 -30.43 10.64
CA HIS A 52 48.57 -30.63 9.44
C HIS A 52 47.06 -30.66 9.75
N THR A 53 46.66 -31.41 10.78
CA THR A 53 45.26 -31.45 11.24
C THR A 53 44.81 -30.10 11.82
N GLN A 54 45.69 -29.36 12.50
CA GLN A 54 45.41 -27.99 12.96
C GLN A 54 45.23 -27.02 11.78
N GLU A 55 46.06 -27.11 10.74
CA GLU A 55 45.94 -26.30 9.53
C GLU A 55 44.66 -26.58 8.76
N LEU A 56 44.28 -27.87 8.61
CA LEU A 56 43.02 -28.25 8.01
C LEU A 56 41.83 -27.68 8.79
N ARG A 57 41.83 -27.78 10.12
CA ARG A 57 40.80 -27.16 10.97
C ARG A 57 40.74 -25.65 10.74
N ARG A 58 41.87 -24.96 10.68
CA ARG A 58 41.93 -23.52 10.37
C ARG A 58 41.34 -23.19 9.00
N ARG A 59 41.65 -23.98 7.97
CA ARG A 59 41.09 -23.81 6.62
C ARG A 59 39.58 -24.02 6.61
N PHE A 60 39.08 -25.09 7.23
CA PHE A 60 37.63 -25.31 7.34
C PHE A 60 36.92 -24.18 8.12
N THR A 61 37.53 -23.67 9.19
CA THR A 61 36.96 -22.51 9.91
C THR A 61 36.97 -21.24 9.06
N ALA A 62 38.01 -21.01 8.26
CA ALA A 62 38.07 -19.86 7.36
C ALA A 62 37.04 -19.97 6.23
N GLU A 63 36.95 -21.12 5.57
CA GLU A 63 35.98 -21.38 4.50
C GLU A 63 34.54 -21.24 5.00
N THR A 64 34.23 -21.75 6.19
CA THR A 64 32.89 -21.58 6.78
C THR A 64 32.58 -20.14 7.14
N GLN A 65 33.55 -19.35 7.59
CA GLN A 65 33.38 -17.90 7.81
C GLN A 65 33.18 -17.16 6.49
N GLU A 66 33.92 -17.50 5.44
CA GLU A 66 33.77 -16.92 4.11
C GLU A 66 32.39 -17.19 3.51
N LEU A 67 31.89 -18.43 3.62
CA LEU A 67 30.55 -18.80 3.17
C LEU A 67 29.45 -18.05 3.93
N LYS A 68 29.60 -17.90 5.26
CA LYS A 68 28.67 -17.09 6.07
C LYS A 68 28.70 -15.62 5.63
N ALA A 69 29.89 -15.05 5.48
CA ALA A 69 30.04 -13.67 5.01
C ALA A 69 29.49 -13.47 3.59
N ALA A 70 29.61 -14.46 2.71
CA ALA A 70 29.01 -14.42 1.38
C ALA A 70 27.48 -14.44 1.45
N LEU A 71 26.89 -15.32 2.27
CA LEU A 71 25.45 -15.37 2.51
C LEU A 71 24.93 -14.04 3.10
N ASP A 72 25.63 -13.47 4.08
CA ASP A 72 25.26 -12.18 4.68
C ASP A 72 25.28 -11.04 3.65
N ARG A 73 26.27 -11.04 2.75
CA ARG A 73 26.32 -10.08 1.62
C ARG A 73 25.14 -10.26 0.67
N GLU A 74 24.78 -11.50 0.33
CA GLU A 74 23.62 -11.78 -0.53
C GLU A 74 22.32 -11.33 0.13
N GLN A 75 22.13 -11.61 1.42
CA GLN A 75 20.98 -11.15 2.19
C GLN A 75 20.91 -9.62 2.23
N GLN A 76 22.04 -8.94 2.45
CA GLN A 76 22.10 -7.47 2.41
C GLN A 76 21.71 -6.91 1.04
N LEU A 77 22.20 -7.52 -0.06
CA LEU A 77 21.84 -7.10 -1.41
C LEU A 77 20.35 -7.32 -1.71
N LEU A 78 19.77 -8.42 -1.25
CA LEU A 78 18.34 -8.68 -1.37
C LEU A 78 17.52 -7.67 -0.56
N ALA A 79 17.91 -7.39 0.67
CA ALA A 79 17.25 -6.39 1.51
C ALA A 79 17.29 -5.00 0.86
N GLN A 80 18.44 -4.59 0.32
CA GLN A 80 18.58 -3.33 -0.41
C GLN A 80 17.69 -3.29 -1.66
N ARG A 81 17.63 -4.36 -2.45
CA ARG A 81 16.76 -4.44 -3.63
C ARG A 81 15.29 -4.32 -3.26
N LEU A 82 14.84 -5.08 -2.26
CA LEU A 82 13.47 -5.03 -1.78
C LEU A 82 13.11 -3.66 -1.22
N GLN A 83 14.04 -3.01 -0.51
CA GLN A 83 13.87 -1.65 -0.03
C GLN A 83 13.72 -0.66 -1.20
N CYS A 84 14.61 -0.73 -2.20
CA CYS A 84 14.50 0.11 -3.39
C CYS A 84 13.19 -0.12 -4.16
N GLU A 85 12.74 -1.36 -4.31
CA GLU A 85 11.45 -1.68 -4.96
C GLU A 85 10.27 -1.14 -4.16
N TRP A 86 10.31 -1.27 -2.84
CA TRP A 86 9.27 -0.71 -1.96
C TRP A 86 9.23 0.82 -2.07
N GLU A 87 10.37 1.48 -1.98
CA GLU A 87 10.49 2.94 -2.14
C GLU A 87 9.99 3.39 -3.52
N GLN A 88 10.30 2.65 -4.58
CA GLN A 88 9.80 2.94 -5.93
C GLN A 88 8.27 2.80 -6.02
N ARG A 89 7.68 1.75 -5.46
CA ARG A 89 6.22 1.56 -5.43
C ARG A 89 5.54 2.65 -4.63
N GLN A 90 6.10 3.04 -3.48
CA GLN A 90 5.58 4.15 -2.68
C GLN A 90 5.67 5.47 -3.44
N ALA A 91 6.81 5.77 -4.08
CA ALA A 91 6.98 6.97 -4.90
C ALA A 91 6.00 7.01 -6.08
N GLN A 92 5.74 5.87 -6.72
CA GLN A 92 4.74 5.78 -7.79
C GLN A 92 3.32 6.03 -7.27
N SER A 93 2.94 5.45 -6.14
CA SER A 93 1.62 5.68 -5.50
C SER A 93 1.43 7.16 -5.15
N VAL A 94 2.44 7.77 -4.52
CA VAL A 94 2.41 9.21 -4.19
C VAL A 94 2.29 10.07 -5.45
N ARG A 95 3.03 9.76 -6.53
CA ARG A 95 2.92 10.48 -7.80
C ARG A 95 1.53 10.36 -8.42
N GLN A 96 0.95 9.15 -8.43
CA GLN A 96 -0.41 8.94 -8.94
C GLN A 96 -1.45 9.75 -8.16
N LEU A 97 -1.34 9.76 -6.83
CA LEU A 97 -2.22 10.56 -5.98
C LEU A 97 -2.04 12.06 -6.22
N GLN A 98 -0.80 12.54 -6.38
CA GLN A 98 -0.51 13.93 -6.72
C GLN A 98 -1.12 14.30 -8.08
N GLU A 99 -0.98 13.46 -9.10
CA GLU A 99 -1.57 13.69 -10.42
C GLU A 99 -3.11 13.74 -10.36
N LEU A 100 -3.75 12.82 -9.64
CA LEU A 100 -5.20 12.83 -9.46
C LEU A 100 -5.66 14.08 -8.71
N ASN A 101 -4.96 14.49 -7.66
CA ASN A 101 -5.27 15.71 -6.93
C ASN A 101 -5.08 16.95 -7.80
N GLN A 102 -4.01 17.01 -8.60
CA GLN A 102 -3.81 18.09 -9.57
C GLN A 102 -4.93 18.14 -10.61
N ARG A 103 -5.36 16.99 -11.15
CA ARG A 103 -6.49 16.91 -12.10
C ARG A 103 -7.79 17.41 -11.47
N GLN A 104 -8.06 17.03 -10.21
CA GLN A 104 -9.21 17.51 -9.45
C GLN A 104 -9.15 19.03 -9.25
N ARG A 105 -8.02 19.57 -8.75
CA ARG A 105 -7.84 21.02 -8.58
C ARG A 105 -8.02 21.79 -9.90
N VAL A 106 -7.50 21.27 -11.01
CA VAL A 106 -7.66 21.88 -12.34
C VAL A 106 -9.13 21.84 -12.80
N ALA A 107 -9.83 20.74 -12.55
CA ALA A 107 -11.26 20.62 -12.87
C ALA A 107 -12.12 21.59 -12.05
N GLU A 108 -11.88 21.68 -10.74
CA GLU A 108 -12.51 22.65 -9.85
C GLU A 108 -12.23 24.09 -10.29
N THR A 109 -10.97 24.42 -10.60
CA THR A 109 -10.59 25.75 -11.11
C THR A 109 -11.35 26.07 -12.40
N ARG A 110 -11.45 25.12 -13.33
CA ARG A 110 -12.21 25.29 -14.58
C ARG A 110 -13.70 25.51 -14.32
N GLN A 111 -14.30 24.80 -13.37
CA GLN A 111 -15.70 24.99 -13.00
C GLN A 111 -15.93 26.38 -12.39
N LEU A 112 -15.06 26.80 -11.47
CA LEU A 112 -15.13 28.14 -10.86
C LEU A 112 -14.97 29.24 -11.90
N LEU A 113 -14.01 29.09 -12.82
CA LEU A 113 -13.81 30.02 -13.94
C LEU A 113 -15.08 30.11 -14.81
N ARG A 114 -15.66 28.96 -15.21
CA ARG A 114 -16.89 28.93 -16.03
C ARG A 114 -18.06 29.62 -15.33
N TRP A 115 -18.25 29.35 -14.04
CA TRP A 115 -19.30 29.97 -13.24
C TRP A 115 -19.10 31.49 -13.15
N LYS A 116 -17.89 31.95 -12.84
CA LYS A 116 -17.60 33.39 -12.78
C LYS A 116 -17.64 34.09 -14.13
N GLU A 117 -17.27 33.41 -15.21
CA GLU A 117 -17.46 33.94 -16.56
C GLU A 117 -18.95 34.12 -16.88
N ALA A 118 -19.83 33.23 -16.44
CA ALA A 118 -21.27 33.39 -16.62
C ALA A 118 -21.82 34.59 -15.83
N GLU A 119 -21.44 34.72 -14.55
CA GLU A 119 -21.82 35.86 -13.70
C GLU A 119 -21.32 37.20 -14.27
N LEU A 120 -20.07 37.25 -14.76
CA LEU A 120 -19.53 38.44 -15.44
C LEU A 120 -20.25 38.74 -16.76
N ARG A 121 -20.71 37.71 -17.51
CA ARG A 121 -21.51 37.91 -18.72
C ARG A 121 -22.87 38.53 -18.38
N GLU A 122 -23.54 38.07 -17.33
CA GLU A 122 -24.80 38.65 -16.85
C GLU A 122 -24.62 40.13 -16.44
N GLY A 123 -23.57 40.43 -15.67
CA GLY A 123 -23.24 41.82 -15.30
C GLY A 123 -22.93 42.71 -16.50
N GLN A 124 -22.24 42.17 -17.52
CA GLN A 124 -21.99 42.88 -18.78
C GLN A 124 -23.26 43.11 -19.60
N GLU A 125 -24.20 42.17 -19.60
CA GLU A 125 -25.49 42.33 -20.25
C GLU A 125 -26.33 43.41 -19.60
N LEU A 126 -26.39 43.46 -18.26
CA LEU A 126 -27.06 44.54 -17.53
C LEU A 126 -26.46 45.89 -17.89
N LEU A 127 -25.13 45.99 -17.85
CA LEU A 127 -24.43 47.21 -18.25
C LEU A 127 -24.76 47.60 -19.70
N ARG A 128 -24.77 46.64 -20.64
CA ARG A 128 -25.15 46.88 -22.05
C ARG A 128 -26.59 47.34 -22.18
N ARG A 129 -27.54 46.75 -21.43
CA ARG A 129 -28.95 47.17 -21.42
C ARG A 129 -29.08 48.62 -20.99
N GLU A 130 -28.44 49.00 -19.88
CA GLU A 130 -28.43 50.39 -19.38
C GLU A 130 -27.81 51.36 -20.41
N PHE A 131 -26.68 51.01 -21.01
CA PHE A 131 -26.08 51.80 -22.09
C PHE A 131 -27.03 51.98 -23.29
N THR A 132 -27.69 50.91 -23.72
CA THR A 132 -28.62 50.98 -24.86
C THR A 132 -29.89 51.77 -24.52
N ALA A 133 -30.37 51.69 -23.28
CA ALA A 133 -31.51 52.46 -22.79
C ALA A 133 -31.17 53.96 -22.76
N ALA A 134 -30.01 54.32 -22.19
CA ALA A 134 -29.51 55.69 -22.18
C ALA A 134 -29.31 56.23 -23.61
N ALA A 135 -28.75 55.43 -24.52
CA ALA A 135 -28.57 55.83 -25.91
C ALA A 135 -29.90 56.01 -26.67
N ARG A 136 -30.93 55.21 -26.37
CA ARG A 136 -32.28 55.39 -26.92
C ARG A 136 -32.92 56.68 -26.41
N GLN A 137 -32.89 56.90 -25.10
CA GLN A 137 -33.37 58.13 -24.46
C GLN A 137 -32.67 59.38 -25.04
N ALA A 138 -31.35 59.31 -25.28
CA ALA A 138 -30.60 60.38 -25.95
C ALA A 138 -31.18 60.74 -27.32
N ARG A 139 -31.43 59.73 -28.15
CA ARG A 139 -31.95 59.91 -29.51
C ARG A 139 -33.38 60.42 -29.50
N ASP A 140 -34.20 59.97 -28.55
CA ASP A 140 -35.59 60.43 -28.44
C ASP A 140 -35.65 61.89 -27.98
N LEU A 141 -34.82 62.31 -27.02
CA LEU A 141 -34.69 63.72 -26.63
C LEU A 141 -34.13 64.58 -27.77
N GLN A 142 -33.16 64.08 -28.54
CA GLN A 142 -32.65 64.77 -29.74
C GLN A 142 -33.74 64.96 -30.80
N ARG A 143 -34.61 63.96 -31.02
CA ARG A 143 -35.76 64.07 -31.92
C ARG A 143 -36.78 65.09 -31.42
N GLN A 144 -37.14 65.04 -30.14
CA GLN A 144 -38.05 66.02 -29.52
C GLN A 144 -37.53 67.45 -29.65
N LEU A 145 -36.23 67.67 -29.44
CA LEU A 145 -35.60 68.97 -29.65
C LEU A 145 -35.70 69.41 -31.13
N ALA A 146 -35.40 68.52 -32.08
CA ALA A 146 -35.51 68.82 -33.51
C ALA A 146 -36.95 69.14 -33.94
N GLU A 147 -37.94 68.42 -33.39
CA GLU A 147 -39.37 68.66 -33.62
C GLU A 147 -39.82 70.02 -33.07
N GLU A 148 -39.43 70.37 -31.83
CA GLU A 148 -39.77 71.68 -31.24
C GLU A 148 -39.07 72.83 -31.99
N MET A 149 -37.87 72.62 -32.52
CA MET A 149 -37.17 73.60 -33.37
C MET A 149 -37.80 73.73 -34.76
N ALA A 150 -38.50 72.70 -35.26
CA ALA A 150 -39.16 72.69 -36.57
C ALA A 150 -40.63 73.15 -36.53
N ARG A 151 -41.26 73.27 -35.35
CA ARG A 151 -42.66 73.68 -35.19
C ARG A 151 -42.86 75.17 -35.47
N PRO A 152 -43.83 75.57 -36.33
CA PRO A 152 -44.21 76.97 -36.50
C PRO A 152 -44.94 77.46 -35.25
N THR A 153 -44.37 78.45 -34.55
CA THR A 153 -44.82 78.87 -33.22
C THR A 153 -45.90 79.96 -33.27
N ARG A 154 -46.92 79.85 -32.40
CA ARG A 154 -47.95 80.90 -32.21
C ARG A 154 -47.54 81.95 -31.16
N SER A 155 -46.53 81.67 -30.33
CA SER A 155 -45.99 82.56 -29.28
C SER A 155 -44.55 82.20 -28.87
N ILE A 156 -43.66 83.19 -28.77
CA ILE A 156 -42.24 83.02 -28.37
C ILE A 156 -42.14 82.51 -26.92
N ARG A 157 -43.07 82.89 -26.05
CA ARG A 157 -43.06 82.51 -24.62
C ARG A 157 -43.32 81.01 -24.43
N GLU A 158 -44.24 80.44 -25.20
CA GLU A 158 -44.60 79.02 -25.15
C GLU A 158 -43.50 78.13 -25.75
N ALA A 159 -42.88 78.58 -26.84
CA ALA A 159 -41.71 77.91 -27.43
C ALA A 159 -40.54 77.91 -26.44
N GLY A 160 -40.31 79.03 -25.76
CA GLY A 160 -39.26 79.17 -24.77
C GLY A 160 -39.50 78.40 -23.45
N SER A 161 -40.75 78.08 -23.07
CA SER A 161 -41.00 77.15 -21.95
C SER A 161 -40.74 75.71 -22.36
N LYS A 162 -41.26 75.26 -23.51
CA LYS A 162 -41.08 73.88 -23.98
C LYS A 162 -39.62 73.53 -24.28
N LEU A 163 -38.88 74.43 -24.90
CA LEU A 163 -37.44 74.26 -25.09
C LEU A 163 -36.70 74.21 -23.75
N ARG A 164 -37.11 74.98 -22.74
CA ARG A 164 -36.54 74.87 -21.38
C ARG A 164 -36.87 73.52 -20.74
N ASP A 165 -38.05 72.98 -20.98
CA ASP A 165 -38.49 71.69 -20.43
C ASP A 165 -37.77 70.50 -21.09
N VAL A 166 -37.44 70.59 -22.39
CA VAL A 166 -36.61 69.58 -23.08
C VAL A 166 -35.13 69.74 -22.70
N LEU A 167 -34.64 70.98 -22.57
CA LEU A 167 -33.26 71.26 -22.13
C LEU A 167 -33.01 70.89 -20.66
N SER A 168 -34.02 71.00 -19.78
CA SER A 168 -33.91 70.53 -18.39
C SER A 168 -33.88 69.00 -18.28
N GLN A 169 -34.41 68.30 -19.28
CA GLN A 169 -34.32 66.84 -19.45
C GLN A 169 -33.07 66.38 -20.21
N LEU A 170 -32.22 67.32 -20.66
CA LEU A 170 -30.93 67.06 -21.30
C LEU A 170 -29.73 67.23 -20.33
N PRO A 171 -29.69 66.63 -19.12
CA PRO A 171 -28.42 66.57 -18.39
C PRO A 171 -27.55 65.46 -19.00
N TRP A 172 -26.74 65.85 -19.99
CA TRP A 172 -25.59 65.10 -20.51
C TRP A 172 -24.26 65.58 -19.91
N GLU A 173 -24.31 66.07 -18.69
CA GLU A 173 -23.09 66.36 -17.94
C GLU A 173 -22.66 65.10 -17.19
N THR A 174 -21.36 65.02 -16.89
CA THR A 174 -20.69 63.88 -16.27
C THR A 174 -21.27 63.45 -14.90
N ASP A 175 -22.26 64.17 -14.39
CA ASP A 175 -22.77 64.15 -13.02
C ASP A 175 -24.26 63.74 -12.92
N GLY A 176 -24.88 63.31 -14.02
CA GLY A 176 -26.24 62.74 -14.00
C GLY A 176 -26.31 61.35 -13.35
N ASP A 177 -27.44 61.04 -12.72
CA ASP A 177 -27.66 59.77 -11.99
C ASP A 177 -27.46 58.51 -12.86
N GLN A 178 -27.91 58.53 -14.12
CA GLN A 178 -27.75 57.41 -15.06
C GLN A 178 -26.29 57.17 -15.50
N PRO A 179 -25.53 58.19 -15.98
CA PRO A 179 -24.10 58.05 -16.23
C PRO A 179 -23.28 57.63 -15.00
N ALA A 180 -23.63 58.13 -13.81
CA ALA A 180 -23.01 57.73 -12.55
C ALA A 180 -23.28 56.26 -12.23
N HIS A 181 -24.51 55.78 -12.43
CA HIS A 181 -24.89 54.38 -12.26
C HIS A 181 -24.13 53.46 -13.23
N ILE A 182 -24.00 53.83 -14.50
CA ILE A 182 -23.23 53.09 -15.51
C ILE A 182 -21.75 52.99 -15.13
N ARG A 183 -21.11 54.10 -14.69
CA ARG A 183 -19.73 54.08 -14.19
C ARG A 183 -19.56 53.22 -12.95
N HIS A 184 -20.56 53.25 -12.05
CA HIS A 184 -20.56 52.42 -10.85
C HIS A 184 -20.60 50.92 -11.21
N LEU A 185 -21.50 50.51 -12.09
CA LEU A 185 -21.59 49.12 -12.58
C LEU A 185 -20.28 48.68 -13.27
N GLN A 186 -19.66 49.55 -14.08
CA GLN A 186 -18.34 49.28 -14.67
C GLN A 186 -17.26 49.04 -13.61
N ASN A 187 -17.19 49.90 -12.59
CA ASN A 187 -16.20 49.79 -11.53
C ASN A 187 -16.42 48.54 -10.66
N GLN A 188 -17.67 48.20 -10.36
CA GLN A 188 -18.01 46.96 -9.64
C GLN A 188 -17.56 45.73 -10.42
N LEU A 189 -17.85 45.67 -11.72
CA LEU A 189 -17.48 44.53 -12.57
C LEU A 189 -15.95 44.37 -12.70
N GLN A 190 -15.21 45.48 -12.74
CA GLN A 190 -13.75 45.47 -12.71
C GLN A 190 -13.18 45.01 -11.36
N LEU A 191 -13.81 45.43 -10.25
CA LEU A 191 -13.40 45.03 -8.91
C LEU A 191 -13.61 43.54 -8.69
N GLU A 192 -14.77 43.01 -9.07
CA GLU A 192 -15.09 41.57 -8.96
C GLU A 192 -14.11 40.71 -9.76
N ARG A 193 -13.77 41.12 -10.98
CA ARG A 193 -12.77 40.44 -11.80
C ARG A 193 -11.41 40.38 -11.11
N ARG A 194 -10.95 41.49 -10.51
CA ARG A 194 -9.67 41.55 -9.79
C ARG A 194 -9.68 40.69 -8.53
N LEU A 195 -10.77 40.74 -7.76
CA LEU A 195 -10.91 39.95 -6.53
C LEU A 195 -10.98 38.45 -6.83
N PHE A 196 -11.65 38.05 -7.91
CA PHE A 196 -11.73 36.65 -8.30
C PHE A 196 -10.39 36.07 -8.76
N ILE A 197 -9.62 36.82 -9.55
CA ILE A 197 -8.25 36.40 -9.95
C ILE A 197 -7.38 36.23 -8.70
N LYS A 198 -7.43 37.18 -7.76
CA LYS A 198 -6.72 37.08 -6.49
C LYS A 198 -7.14 35.84 -5.69
N TYR A 199 -8.43 35.53 -5.67
CA TYR A 199 -8.98 34.35 -4.98
C TYR A 199 -8.46 33.03 -5.57
N ILE A 200 -8.43 32.89 -6.90
CA ILE A 200 -7.87 31.70 -7.55
C ILE A 200 -6.39 31.56 -7.20
N LEU A 201 -5.60 32.63 -7.37
CA LEU A 201 -4.17 32.59 -7.08
C LEU A 201 -3.92 32.18 -5.62
N GLN A 202 -4.59 32.83 -4.67
CA GLN A 202 -4.38 32.56 -3.25
C GLN A 202 -4.85 31.16 -2.80
N ARG A 203 -5.87 30.58 -3.43
CA ARG A 203 -6.40 29.25 -3.08
C ARG A 203 -5.64 28.11 -3.76
N PHE A 204 -5.01 28.35 -4.90
CA PHE A 204 -4.35 27.32 -5.71
C PHE A 204 -2.81 27.45 -5.80
N GLU A 205 -2.20 28.47 -5.16
CA GLU A 205 -0.73 28.61 -5.00
C GLU A 205 -0.10 27.67 -3.95
N GLY A 206 -0.90 26.82 -3.31
CA GLY A 206 -0.39 25.77 -2.42
C GLY A 206 0.25 24.63 -3.20
N GLU A 207 1.58 24.70 -3.31
CA GLU A 207 2.54 23.68 -3.78
C GLU A 207 2.81 23.65 -5.30
N LEU A 208 3.58 24.63 -5.79
CA LEU A 208 4.54 24.29 -6.84
C LEU A 208 5.54 23.28 -6.25
N PRO A 209 5.75 22.11 -6.87
CA PRO A 209 6.87 21.27 -6.48
C PRO A 209 8.14 22.09 -6.71
N ALA A 210 8.98 22.21 -5.67
CA ALA A 210 10.34 22.65 -5.85
C ALA A 210 10.95 21.76 -6.94
N SER A 211 11.22 22.35 -8.11
CA SER A 211 11.86 21.65 -9.22
C SER A 211 13.11 20.94 -8.68
N PRO A 212 13.31 19.65 -8.99
CA PRO A 212 14.53 18.97 -8.62
C PRO A 212 15.68 19.75 -9.24
N GLY A 213 16.61 20.17 -8.38
CA GLY A 213 17.75 20.98 -8.76
C GLY A 213 18.41 20.43 -10.01
N THR A 214 18.58 21.30 -10.99
CA THR A 214 19.53 21.12 -12.07
C THR A 214 20.90 20.91 -11.45
N ALA A 215 21.26 19.65 -11.21
CA ALA A 215 22.64 19.23 -11.15
C ALA A 215 23.18 19.36 -12.58
N GLN A 216 23.61 20.58 -12.94
CA GLN A 216 24.54 20.71 -14.05
C GLN A 216 25.91 20.23 -13.57
N PRO A 217 26.60 19.41 -14.38
CA PRO A 217 27.97 18.99 -14.09
C PRO A 217 28.89 20.20 -14.24
N GLU A 218 29.75 20.40 -13.25
CA GLU A 218 30.90 21.30 -13.32
C GLU A 218 31.74 20.98 -14.57
N GLY A 219 31.79 21.95 -15.48
CA GLY A 219 32.70 22.00 -16.61
C GLY A 219 33.23 23.43 -16.73
N PRO A 220 34.56 23.65 -16.84
CA PRO A 220 35.15 24.97 -16.69
C PRO A 220 35.23 25.67 -18.06
N SER A 221 34.67 26.87 -18.18
CA SER A 221 35.10 27.80 -19.24
C SER A 221 34.47 29.18 -19.11
N GLY A 222 35.33 30.20 -19.07
CA GLY A 222 35.15 31.40 -19.88
C GLY A 222 34.54 32.62 -19.20
N HIS A 223 35.39 33.42 -18.58
CA HIS A 223 35.18 34.87 -18.53
C HIS A 223 35.03 35.44 -19.95
N GLN A 224 33.98 36.24 -20.22
CA GLN A 224 34.07 37.53 -20.92
C GLN A 224 32.70 38.16 -21.20
N GLY A 225 32.64 39.49 -21.08
CA GLY A 225 31.60 40.35 -21.66
C GLY A 225 30.68 40.96 -20.60
N ARG A 226 30.94 42.17 -20.04
CA ARG A 226 30.50 43.49 -20.58
C ARG A 226 28.99 43.47 -20.93
N GLN A 227 28.12 44.37 -20.50
CA GLN A 227 28.27 45.75 -20.06
C GLN A 227 26.88 46.22 -19.56
N GLU A 228 26.85 47.20 -18.63
CA GLU A 228 25.93 48.37 -18.51
C GLU A 228 24.51 48.28 -19.12
N MET A 229 23.44 48.84 -18.60
CA MET A 229 23.16 49.87 -17.60
C MET A 229 21.63 49.86 -17.50
N GLN A 230 21.04 49.91 -16.31
CA GLN A 230 19.69 50.49 -16.17
C GLN A 230 19.73 51.56 -15.09
N SER A 231 19.73 52.78 -15.60
CA SER A 231 19.61 54.04 -14.88
C SER A 231 18.29 54.13 -14.13
N SER A 232 18.40 54.44 -12.85
CA SER A 232 17.37 54.96 -11.97
C SER A 232 17.26 56.48 -12.10
N CYS A 233 16.03 57.03 -12.19
CA CYS A 233 15.63 58.35 -11.66
C CYS A 233 14.13 58.24 -11.31
N SER A 234 13.69 58.03 -10.07
CA SER A 234 13.63 58.93 -8.89
C SER A 234 12.73 60.16 -9.05
N SER A 235 11.66 60.25 -8.25
CA SER A 235 11.40 61.39 -7.35
C SER A 235 10.18 61.13 -6.47
N GLY A 236 10.22 61.66 -5.24
CA GLY A 236 9.04 61.77 -4.36
C GLY A 236 9.26 61.30 -2.92
N GLN A 237 10.09 62.04 -2.16
CA GLN A 237 10.16 61.94 -0.70
C GLN A 237 8.86 62.44 -0.06
N ASN A 238 8.43 61.80 1.04
CA ASN A 238 7.91 62.46 2.26
C ASN A 238 7.70 61.40 3.37
N GLY A 239 8.39 61.57 4.51
CA GLY A 239 7.99 61.01 5.82
C GLY A 239 6.95 61.93 6.50
N PRO A 240 6.48 61.65 7.75
CA PRO A 240 7.32 61.25 8.88
C PRO A 240 6.73 60.14 9.81
N GLN A 241 7.50 59.88 10.87
CA GLN A 241 7.46 58.87 11.94
C GLN A 241 6.29 58.95 12.96
N ALA A 242 6.26 57.93 13.85
CA ALA A 242 5.68 57.82 15.20
C ALA A 242 4.35 57.02 15.27
N LEU A 243 4.08 56.02 16.12
CA LEU A 243 4.64 55.38 17.33
C LEU A 243 4.21 53.89 17.27
N GLU A 244 4.97 52.88 17.75
CA GLU A 244 4.97 52.50 19.17
C GLU A 244 6.18 51.59 19.50
N ALA A 245 6.95 52.04 20.49
CA ALA A 245 7.78 51.28 21.41
C ALA A 245 6.87 50.37 22.28
N LEU A 246 7.26 49.29 22.96
CA LEU A 246 8.50 48.59 23.29
C LEU A 246 8.02 47.33 24.06
N GLN A 247 8.38 46.12 23.63
CA GLN A 247 8.65 45.03 24.56
C GLN A 247 9.79 44.16 24.00
N LYS A 248 10.98 44.49 24.50
CA LYS A 248 12.23 43.73 24.34
C LYS A 248 12.09 42.44 25.19
N ARG A 249 12.62 41.28 24.83
CA ARG A 249 14.02 40.97 24.50
C ARG A 249 14.17 39.62 23.78
N PRO A 250 15.36 39.36 23.19
CA PRO A 250 15.54 38.50 22.04
C PRO A 250 16.09 37.11 22.35
N LEU A 251 15.83 36.22 21.39
CA LEU A 251 16.58 35.00 21.12
C LEU A 251 17.96 35.35 20.55
N GLU A 252 19.03 34.96 21.24
CA GLU A 252 20.34 34.70 20.64
C GLU A 252 20.97 33.50 21.36
N SER A 253 21.12 32.38 20.64
CA SER A 253 22.07 31.32 20.99
C SER A 253 23.32 31.50 20.12
N PRO A 254 24.53 31.47 20.69
CA PRO A 254 25.76 31.68 19.95
C PRO A 254 26.39 30.38 19.47
N ASN A 255 27.15 30.54 18.38
CA ASN A 255 28.35 29.81 18.01
C ASN A 255 28.31 28.29 17.82
N ALA A 256 28.23 27.94 16.54
CA ALA A 256 29.12 26.94 15.95
C ALA A 256 30.59 27.45 15.95
N GLY A 257 31.50 26.55 16.33
CA GLY A 257 32.95 26.67 16.28
C GLY A 257 33.53 25.69 17.29
N GLN A 258 34.46 24.79 16.99
CA GLN A 258 35.40 24.68 15.90
C GLN A 258 35.74 23.21 15.63
N ARG A 259 36.08 22.95 14.37
CA ARG A 259 37.14 22.05 13.88
C ARG A 259 38.08 21.45 14.95
N THR A 260 38.30 20.14 14.87
CA THR A 260 39.62 19.48 14.70
C THR A 260 39.39 17.98 14.48
N THR A 261 39.62 17.47 13.27
CA THR A 261 40.77 16.59 12.95
C THR A 261 40.99 15.45 13.96
N ARG A 262 40.79 14.20 13.52
CA ARG A 262 41.88 13.20 13.47
C ARG A 262 41.48 11.90 12.78
N LYS A 263 42.39 11.49 11.92
CA LYS A 263 42.56 10.19 11.29
C LYS A 263 43.09 9.19 12.32
N ALA A 264 42.65 7.94 12.20
CA ALA A 264 43.35 6.68 12.47
C ALA A 264 44.08 6.46 13.82
N VAL A 265 43.57 5.50 14.60
CA VAL A 265 44.28 4.48 15.42
C VAL A 265 43.30 3.31 15.49
N ALA A 266 43.41 2.25 14.67
CA ALA A 266 44.26 1.07 14.84
C ALA A 266 44.10 0.39 16.21
N ASP A 267 43.73 -0.89 16.17
CA ASP A 267 44.00 -1.91 17.18
C ASP A 267 43.53 -1.65 18.62
N ALA A 268 42.37 -2.23 18.92
CA ALA A 268 42.14 -2.83 20.23
C ALA A 268 41.50 -4.21 20.02
N GLN A 269 42.35 -5.23 19.92
CA GLN A 269 41.99 -6.58 20.35
C GLN A 269 41.35 -6.48 21.74
N LEU A 270 40.08 -6.84 21.85
CA LEU A 270 39.53 -7.40 23.07
C LEU A 270 39.22 -8.87 22.79
N GLN A 271 40.26 -9.68 22.99
CA GLN A 271 40.11 -11.09 23.34
C GLN A 271 39.22 -11.20 24.58
N VAL A 272 38.12 -11.95 24.49
CA VAL A 272 37.53 -12.66 25.64
C VAL A 272 37.18 -14.06 25.14
N PRO A 273 37.48 -15.11 25.93
CA PRO A 273 37.84 -16.44 25.46
C PRO A 273 36.64 -17.36 25.28
N GLU A 274 36.87 -18.49 24.61
CA GLU A 274 36.04 -19.69 24.72
C GLU A 274 36.06 -20.18 26.18
N GLY A 275 35.10 -19.70 26.96
CA GLY A 275 34.64 -20.29 28.21
C GLY A 275 33.13 -20.42 28.11
N GLU A 276 32.58 -21.44 28.77
CA GLU A 276 31.14 -21.72 28.83
C GLU A 276 30.36 -20.53 29.39
N ASP A 277 29.98 -19.58 28.53
CA ASP A 277 29.29 -18.37 28.94
C ASP A 277 27.77 -18.62 28.95
N VAL A 278 27.27 -18.86 30.16
CA VAL A 278 25.90 -18.57 30.55
C VAL A 278 25.58 -17.14 30.07
N VAL A 279 24.74 -17.02 29.03
CA VAL A 279 24.28 -15.73 28.54
C VAL A 279 23.49 -15.05 29.65
N LEU A 280 24.12 -14.12 30.36
CA LEU A 280 23.44 -13.31 31.36
C LEU A 280 22.35 -12.49 30.65
N PRO A 281 21.09 -12.55 31.12
CA PRO A 281 20.01 -11.80 30.50
C PRO A 281 20.25 -10.30 30.68
N GLY A 282 20.09 -9.57 29.58
CA GLY A 282 20.37 -8.14 29.49
C GLY A 282 21.61 -7.77 28.68
N SER A 283 22.41 -8.72 28.19
CA SER A 283 23.45 -8.42 27.20
C SER A 283 22.86 -8.02 25.84
N THR A 284 23.53 -7.12 25.13
CA THR A 284 23.08 -6.61 23.81
C THR A 284 22.90 -7.74 22.78
N CYS A 285 23.68 -8.82 22.90
CA CYS A 285 23.58 -10.00 22.04
C CYS A 285 22.32 -10.84 22.36
N SER A 286 22.01 -11.03 23.65
CA SER A 286 20.76 -11.69 24.08
C SER A 286 19.52 -10.94 23.63
N GLN A 287 19.54 -9.60 23.71
CA GLN A 287 18.44 -8.76 23.25
C GLN A 287 18.23 -8.82 21.73
N LEU A 288 19.32 -8.88 20.95
CA LEU A 288 19.24 -9.04 19.50
C LEU A 288 18.75 -10.42 19.08
N LEU A 289 19.14 -11.49 19.81
CA LEU A 289 18.62 -12.83 19.60
C LEU A 289 17.13 -12.92 19.94
N GLU A 290 16.69 -12.33 21.07
CA GLU A 290 15.27 -12.23 21.42
C GLU A 290 14.48 -11.43 20.38
N GLN A 291 15.02 -10.31 19.90
CA GLN A 291 14.41 -9.54 18.83
C GLN A 291 14.30 -10.35 17.53
N ASN A 292 15.33 -11.10 17.15
CA ASN A 292 15.29 -11.96 15.98
C ASN A 292 14.24 -13.07 16.11
N THR A 293 14.17 -13.76 17.26
CA THR A 293 13.14 -14.79 17.48
C THR A 293 11.72 -14.20 17.54
N ARG A 294 11.57 -12.95 17.95
CA ARG A 294 10.29 -12.23 17.93
C ARG A 294 9.90 -11.84 16.51
N LEU A 295 10.85 -11.36 15.71
CA LEU A 295 10.61 -11.06 14.29
C LEU A 295 10.27 -12.32 13.51
N GLN A 296 10.94 -13.44 13.77
CA GLN A 296 10.61 -14.73 13.16
C GLN A 296 9.18 -15.17 13.49
N ARG A 297 8.76 -15.07 14.76
CA ARG A 297 7.37 -15.37 15.17
C ARG A 297 6.34 -14.47 14.48
N LEU A 298 6.62 -13.17 14.37
CA LEU A 298 5.74 -12.22 13.68
C LEU A 298 5.67 -12.50 12.17
N LEU A 299 6.78 -12.91 11.55
CA LEU A 299 6.80 -13.31 10.14
C LEU A 299 5.98 -14.59 9.91
N GLU A 300 6.06 -15.56 10.81
CA GLU A 300 5.20 -16.75 10.74
C GLU A 300 3.72 -16.42 10.95
N GLU A 301 3.39 -15.51 11.88
CA GLU A 301 2.02 -15.05 12.10
C GLU A 301 1.46 -14.31 10.88
N LEU A 302 2.26 -13.43 10.26
CA LEU A 302 1.89 -12.74 9.02
C LEU A 302 1.71 -13.73 7.85
N ALA A 303 2.57 -14.74 7.73
CA ALA A 303 2.42 -15.79 6.73
C ALA A 303 1.13 -16.60 6.95
N ARG A 304 0.79 -16.93 8.20
CA ARG A 304 -0.49 -17.58 8.55
C ARG A 304 -1.68 -16.69 8.18
N GLN A 305 -1.63 -15.39 8.49
CA GLN A 305 -2.69 -14.44 8.14
C GLN A 305 -2.85 -14.26 6.62
N GLN A 306 -1.74 -14.18 5.87
CA GLN A 306 -1.79 -14.15 4.41
C GLN A 306 -2.43 -15.41 3.84
N SER A 307 -2.08 -16.60 4.34
CA SER A 307 -2.70 -17.84 3.89
C SER A 307 -4.20 -17.90 4.19
N ALA A 308 -4.64 -17.39 5.36
CA ALA A 308 -6.05 -17.32 5.74
C ALA A 308 -6.83 -16.36 4.82
N LEU A 309 -6.30 -15.16 4.59
CA LEU A 309 -6.89 -14.18 3.68
C LEU A 309 -6.93 -14.68 2.23
N GLU A 310 -5.93 -15.44 1.79
CA GLU A 310 -5.96 -16.08 0.47
C GLU A 310 -7.08 -17.13 0.38
N THR A 311 -7.30 -17.92 1.43
CA THR A 311 -8.41 -18.90 1.46
C THR A 311 -9.77 -18.21 1.48
N GLU A 312 -9.91 -17.12 2.23
CA GLU A 312 -11.15 -16.34 2.30
C GLU A 312 -11.44 -15.65 0.95
N ASN A 313 -10.45 -15.04 0.31
CA ASN A 313 -10.59 -14.48 -1.04
C ASN A 313 -10.95 -15.55 -2.08
N ARG A 314 -10.43 -16.77 -1.95
CA ARG A 314 -10.84 -17.91 -2.82
C ARG A 314 -12.28 -18.35 -2.57
N LEU A 315 -12.80 -18.25 -1.35
CA LEU A 315 -14.20 -18.55 -1.04
C LEU A 315 -15.12 -17.43 -1.53
N LEU A 316 -14.79 -16.17 -1.25
CA LEU A 316 -15.54 -15.00 -1.72
C LEU A 316 -15.62 -14.91 -3.24
N THR A 317 -14.55 -15.26 -3.96
CA THR A 317 -14.57 -15.32 -5.43
C THR A 317 -15.44 -16.45 -5.95
N LYS A 318 -15.44 -17.62 -5.29
CA LYS A 318 -16.33 -18.73 -5.62
C LYS A 318 -17.79 -18.38 -5.36
N ASP A 319 -18.10 -17.82 -4.20
CA ASP A 319 -19.46 -17.43 -3.82
C ASP A 319 -19.98 -16.30 -4.70
N GLY A 320 -19.16 -15.27 -4.97
CA GLY A 320 -19.49 -14.20 -5.90
C GLY A 320 -19.69 -14.69 -7.33
N SER A 321 -18.91 -15.68 -7.79
CA SER A 321 -19.11 -16.30 -9.11
C SER A 321 -20.39 -17.15 -9.16
N ALA A 322 -20.74 -17.85 -8.08
CA ALA A 322 -21.95 -18.66 -7.99
C ALA A 322 -23.23 -17.81 -7.94
N GLU A 323 -23.20 -16.69 -7.22
CA GLU A 323 -24.28 -15.70 -7.22
C GLU A 323 -24.43 -15.02 -8.58
N ALA A 324 -23.32 -14.66 -9.23
CA ALA A 324 -23.35 -14.12 -10.59
C ALA A 324 -23.92 -15.11 -11.61
N CYS A 325 -23.59 -16.41 -11.51
CA CYS A 325 -24.19 -17.46 -12.34
C CYS A 325 -25.71 -17.58 -12.13
N LYS A 326 -26.19 -17.57 -10.88
CA LYS A 326 -27.64 -17.63 -10.58
C LYS A 326 -28.39 -16.42 -11.11
N GLU A 327 -27.81 -15.22 -11.00
CA GLU A 327 -28.43 -14.01 -11.53
C GLU A 327 -28.42 -14.01 -13.08
N ALA A 328 -27.36 -14.49 -13.71
CA ALA A 328 -27.30 -14.66 -15.15
C ALA A 328 -28.37 -15.64 -15.67
N GLU A 329 -28.57 -16.77 -15.00
CA GLU A 329 -29.65 -17.73 -15.32
C GLU A 329 -31.04 -17.09 -15.16
N ARG A 330 -31.25 -16.33 -14.08
CA ARG A 330 -32.51 -15.60 -13.85
C ARG A 330 -32.78 -14.56 -14.95
N LEU A 331 -31.75 -13.82 -15.36
CA LEU A 331 -31.86 -12.84 -16.45
C LEU A 331 -32.10 -13.53 -17.80
N GLN A 332 -31.46 -14.67 -18.05
CA GLN A 332 -31.70 -15.48 -19.25
C GLN A 332 -33.14 -16.00 -19.31
N GLN A 333 -33.70 -16.45 -18.18
CA GLN A 333 -35.10 -16.86 -18.10
C GLN A 333 -36.06 -15.68 -18.37
N LYS A 334 -35.81 -14.51 -17.78
CA LYS A 334 -36.61 -13.30 -18.05
C LYS A 334 -36.51 -12.88 -19.52
N ASN A 335 -35.32 -12.94 -20.12
CA ASN A 335 -35.14 -12.62 -21.54
C ASN A 335 -35.88 -13.62 -22.44
N ALA A 336 -35.90 -14.91 -22.10
CA ALA A 336 -36.70 -15.90 -22.81
C ALA A 336 -38.21 -15.63 -22.70
N GLN A 337 -38.70 -15.20 -21.54
CA GLN A 337 -40.10 -14.80 -21.35
C GLN A 337 -40.46 -13.56 -22.18
N LEU A 338 -39.59 -12.56 -22.21
CA LEU A 338 -39.79 -11.37 -23.04
C LEU A 338 -39.80 -11.71 -24.54
N ALA A 339 -38.92 -12.61 -24.98
CA ALA A 339 -38.90 -13.08 -26.37
C ALA A 339 -40.21 -13.81 -26.73
N ALA A 340 -40.76 -14.64 -25.83
CA ALA A 340 -42.04 -15.30 -26.03
C ALA A 340 -43.20 -14.31 -26.12
N LEU A 341 -43.24 -13.28 -25.27
CA LEU A 341 -44.25 -12.22 -25.33
C LEU A 341 -44.13 -11.40 -26.62
N ALA A 342 -42.91 -11.10 -27.07
CA ALA A 342 -42.67 -10.39 -28.32
C ALA A 342 -43.19 -11.21 -29.53
N LEU A 343 -42.98 -12.53 -29.54
CA LEU A 343 -43.55 -13.43 -30.56
C LEU A 343 -45.07 -13.43 -30.54
N GLN A 344 -45.69 -13.52 -29.35
CA GLN A 344 -47.15 -13.44 -29.22
C GLN A 344 -47.72 -12.10 -29.70
N LEU A 345 -47.04 -10.99 -29.42
CA LEU A 345 -47.44 -9.68 -29.92
C LEU A 345 -47.29 -9.58 -31.45
N ALA A 346 -46.23 -10.14 -32.02
CA ALA A 346 -46.03 -10.20 -33.46
C ALA A 346 -47.07 -11.10 -34.16
N GLU A 347 -47.49 -12.19 -33.55
CA GLU A 347 -48.57 -13.03 -34.07
C GLU A 347 -49.93 -12.32 -34.00
N LYS A 348 -50.21 -11.64 -32.89
CA LYS A 348 -51.42 -10.82 -32.75
C LYS A 348 -51.46 -9.67 -33.75
N SER A 349 -50.33 -8.99 -33.99
CA SER A 349 -50.26 -7.91 -34.98
C SER A 349 -50.46 -8.43 -36.40
N ARG A 350 -49.89 -9.60 -36.74
CA ARG A 350 -50.17 -10.28 -38.02
C ARG A 350 -51.64 -10.68 -38.16
N HIS A 351 -52.27 -11.17 -37.09
CA HIS A 351 -53.69 -11.51 -37.11
C HIS A 351 -54.56 -10.27 -37.34
N LEU A 352 -54.27 -9.18 -36.64
CA LEU A 352 -54.95 -7.89 -36.83
C LEU A 352 -54.76 -7.36 -38.24
N GLN A 353 -53.53 -7.42 -38.77
CA GLN A 353 -53.25 -7.02 -40.15
C GLN A 353 -54.03 -7.88 -41.15
N ALA A 354 -54.05 -9.21 -40.98
CA ALA A 354 -54.81 -10.11 -41.84
C ALA A 354 -56.34 -9.94 -41.72
N THR A 355 -56.85 -9.42 -40.60
CA THR A 355 -58.26 -9.01 -40.49
C THR A 355 -58.52 -7.69 -41.19
N ILE A 356 -57.61 -6.71 -41.08
CA ILE A 356 -57.69 -5.44 -41.80
C ILE A 356 -57.66 -5.71 -43.30
N ASP A 357 -56.71 -6.51 -43.79
CA ASP A 357 -56.59 -6.83 -45.22
C ASP A 357 -57.83 -7.59 -45.73
N ARG A 358 -58.45 -8.44 -44.91
CA ARG A 358 -59.73 -9.09 -45.24
C ARG A 358 -60.90 -8.11 -45.30
N LEU A 359 -60.96 -7.16 -44.37
CA LEU A 359 -62.00 -6.11 -44.39
C LEU A 359 -61.83 -5.20 -45.61
N VAL A 360 -60.60 -4.83 -45.92
CA VAL A 360 -60.25 -4.06 -47.13
C VAL A 360 -60.57 -4.83 -48.40
N SER A 361 -60.32 -6.15 -48.43
CA SER A 361 -60.66 -7.00 -49.59
C SER A 361 -62.16 -7.32 -49.71
N SER A 362 -62.94 -7.18 -48.62
CA SER A 362 -64.40 -7.34 -48.64
C SER A 362 -65.16 -6.08 -49.07
N CYS A 363 -64.47 -4.94 -49.17
CA CYS A 363 -65.00 -3.73 -49.77
C CYS A 363 -64.72 -3.76 -51.28
N GLU A 364 -65.69 -4.24 -52.07
CA GLU A 364 -65.65 -4.01 -53.52
C GLU A 364 -65.74 -2.51 -53.82
N PRO A 365 -64.82 -1.95 -54.63
CA PRO A 365 -64.88 -0.54 -55.01
C PRO A 365 -66.02 -0.34 -56.02
N LEU A 366 -67.08 0.34 -55.59
CA LEU A 366 -68.04 0.93 -56.51
C LEU A 366 -67.38 2.10 -57.24
N PRO A 367 -67.49 2.20 -58.58
CA PRO A 367 -66.83 3.24 -59.34
C PRO A 367 -67.66 4.53 -59.23
N ILE A 368 -67.19 5.47 -58.41
CA ILE A 368 -67.65 6.85 -58.49
C ILE A 368 -66.52 7.64 -59.15
N GLN A 369 -66.69 7.88 -60.44
CA GLN A 369 -65.92 8.88 -61.16
C GLN A 369 -66.28 10.25 -60.56
N SER A 370 -65.36 10.86 -59.83
CA SER A 370 -65.39 12.31 -59.61
C SER A 370 -63.98 12.88 -59.62
N SER A 371 -63.79 13.84 -60.52
CA SER A 371 -62.53 14.38 -61.02
C SER A 371 -61.89 15.42 -60.10
N ALA A 372 -61.68 15.11 -58.82
CA ALA A 372 -61.22 16.10 -57.83
C ALA A 372 -59.95 15.73 -57.05
N GLU A 373 -59.36 14.54 -57.24
CA GLU A 373 -58.25 14.06 -56.38
C GLU A 373 -56.83 14.18 -56.97
N GLU A 374 -56.65 14.72 -58.18
CA GLU A 374 -55.31 14.85 -58.78
C GLU A 374 -54.54 16.14 -58.40
N LEU A 375 -55.06 17.01 -57.53
CA LEU A 375 -54.39 18.27 -57.18
C LEU A 375 -53.86 18.39 -55.74
N CYS A 376 -53.88 17.33 -54.92
CA CYS A 376 -53.45 17.43 -53.51
C CYS A 376 -52.30 16.52 -53.09
N MET A 377 -51.56 15.92 -54.04
CA MET A 377 -50.41 15.06 -53.73
C MET A 377 -49.12 15.49 -54.45
N ALA A 378 -48.85 16.80 -54.47
CA ALA A 378 -47.54 17.31 -54.90
C ALA A 378 -47.19 18.62 -54.17
N SER A 379 -46.95 18.57 -52.85
CA SER A 379 -46.20 19.60 -52.10
C SER A 379 -45.95 19.17 -50.64
N PHE A 380 -44.92 18.38 -50.40
CA PHE A 380 -44.23 18.36 -49.10
C PHE A 380 -42.72 18.42 -49.38
N PRO A 381 -42.03 19.55 -49.13
CA PRO A 381 -40.58 19.54 -49.10
C PRO A 381 -40.12 19.07 -47.72
N GLN A 382 -39.29 18.03 -47.73
CA GLN A 382 -38.48 17.59 -46.61
C GLN A 382 -37.33 18.60 -46.46
N GLN A 383 -37.45 19.54 -45.52
CA GLN A 383 -36.36 20.46 -45.16
C GLN A 383 -35.25 19.70 -44.44
N ARG A 384 -34.08 19.63 -45.10
CA ARG A 384 -32.77 19.56 -44.46
C ARG A 384 -32.00 20.81 -44.85
N ASP A 385 -31.43 21.42 -43.82
CA ASP A 385 -30.20 22.23 -43.78
C ASP A 385 -29.73 22.96 -45.04
N GLY A 386 -29.57 24.27 -44.89
CA GLY A 386 -28.70 25.07 -45.75
C GLY A 386 -29.27 26.45 -46.03
N ASP A 387 -28.64 27.42 -45.39
CA ASP A 387 -28.24 28.77 -45.85
C ASP A 387 -28.86 29.37 -47.15
N MET A 388 -28.75 30.70 -47.24
CA MET A 388 -29.20 31.60 -48.31
C MET A 388 -30.64 32.11 -48.10
N GLY A 389 -30.89 33.39 -47.87
CA GLY A 389 -30.48 34.51 -48.73
C GLY A 389 -31.71 34.95 -49.52
N GLU A 390 -32.16 36.19 -49.31
CA GLU A 390 -33.09 36.86 -50.23
C GLU A 390 -32.59 36.73 -51.68
N PRO A 391 -33.49 36.57 -52.68
CA PRO A 391 -34.04 37.77 -53.30
C PRO A 391 -35.51 37.68 -53.77
N ALA A 392 -36.15 38.85 -53.72
CA ALA A 392 -37.03 39.46 -54.73
C ALA A 392 -38.12 38.62 -55.45
N GLY A 393 -39.36 39.08 -55.28
CA GLY A 393 -40.24 39.41 -56.40
C GLY A 393 -41.30 38.39 -56.77
N ALA A 394 -42.56 38.66 -56.41
CA ALA A 394 -43.72 38.49 -57.29
C ALA A 394 -45.01 38.94 -56.59
N LEU A 395 -45.81 39.71 -57.34
CA LEU A 395 -47.27 39.86 -57.24
C LEU A 395 -47.82 40.83 -56.19
N LEU A 396 -47.59 42.11 -56.50
CA LEU A 396 -48.63 43.13 -56.51
C LEU A 396 -49.83 42.70 -57.38
N VAL A 397 -50.81 41.98 -56.84
CA VAL A 397 -52.19 41.97 -57.37
C VAL A 397 -53.13 41.74 -56.19
N GLY A 398 -53.80 42.80 -55.72
CA GLY A 398 -54.77 42.67 -54.65
C GLY A 398 -55.59 43.92 -54.37
N ASP A 399 -54.99 45.11 -54.35
CA ASP A 399 -55.71 46.31 -53.84
C ASP A 399 -56.29 47.19 -54.96
N ARG A 400 -57.16 46.62 -55.82
CA ARG A 400 -57.95 47.40 -56.80
C ARG A 400 -59.38 46.88 -57.00
N ARG A 401 -60.02 46.34 -55.96
CA ARG A 401 -61.41 45.85 -56.07
C ARG A 401 -62.40 46.38 -55.04
N ASP A 402 -62.03 47.38 -54.24
CA ASP A 402 -62.96 48.01 -53.30
C ASP A 402 -63.40 49.44 -53.70
N ASP A 403 -62.90 49.99 -54.82
CA ASP A 403 -63.28 51.34 -55.29
C ASP A 403 -64.41 51.36 -56.35
N PHE A 404 -64.94 50.19 -56.75
CA PHE A 404 -65.97 50.08 -57.80
C PHE A 404 -67.38 49.78 -57.29
N SER A 405 -67.56 49.35 -56.04
CA SER A 405 -68.89 48.95 -55.53
C SER A 405 -69.71 50.09 -54.91
N HIS A 406 -69.13 51.29 -54.74
CA HIS A 406 -69.87 52.45 -54.22
C HIS A 406 -70.22 53.53 -55.25
N LYS A 407 -69.91 53.35 -56.54
CA LYS A 407 -70.25 54.34 -57.59
C LYS A 407 -71.38 53.96 -58.54
N VAL A 408 -71.82 52.70 -58.55
CA VAL A 408 -72.88 52.26 -59.47
C VAL A 408 -74.31 52.60 -59.00
N PRO A 409 -74.63 52.71 -57.69
CA PRO A 409 -75.98 53.15 -57.28
C PRO A 409 -76.19 54.67 -57.41
N GLU A 410 -75.14 55.48 -57.28
CA GLU A 410 -75.24 56.95 -57.31
C GLU A 410 -75.37 57.52 -58.73
N GLU A 411 -74.72 56.92 -59.73
CA GLU A 411 -74.84 57.35 -61.13
C GLU A 411 -76.20 56.95 -61.76
N LEU A 412 -76.81 55.84 -61.32
CA LEU A 412 -78.14 55.42 -61.78
C LEU A 412 -79.29 56.17 -61.08
N GLN A 413 -79.12 56.62 -59.83
CA GLN A 413 -80.10 57.49 -59.17
C GLN A 413 -80.03 58.96 -59.64
N ALA A 414 -78.86 59.44 -60.08
CA ALA A 414 -78.73 60.77 -60.69
C ALA A 414 -79.33 60.86 -62.11
N GLN A 415 -79.42 59.75 -62.85
CA GLN A 415 -80.06 59.70 -64.18
C GLN A 415 -81.58 59.52 -64.12
N VAL A 416 -82.13 58.89 -63.07
CA VAL A 416 -83.59 58.76 -62.88
C VAL A 416 -84.21 60.08 -62.40
N ALA A 417 -83.47 60.93 -61.67
CA ALA A 417 -83.95 62.26 -61.26
C ALA A 417 -83.99 63.31 -62.40
N ALA A 418 -83.38 63.03 -63.56
CA ALA A 418 -83.33 63.96 -64.70
C ALA A 418 -84.46 63.75 -65.73
N ASP A 419 -85.25 62.67 -65.63
CA ASP A 419 -86.32 62.32 -66.59
C ASP A 419 -87.75 62.43 -66.04
N GLU A 420 -87.97 63.03 -64.86
CA GLU A 420 -89.34 63.34 -64.37
C GLU A 420 -89.93 64.65 -64.97
N GLY A 421 -89.37 65.10 -66.09
CA GLY A 421 -89.75 66.33 -66.79
C GLY A 421 -90.55 66.11 -68.07
N GLY A 422 -91.51 65.19 -68.09
CA GLY A 422 -92.53 65.16 -69.15
C GLY A 422 -92.94 63.77 -69.63
N SER A 423 -94.10 63.32 -69.18
CA SER A 423 -95.19 62.79 -70.02
C SER A 423 -96.13 61.99 -69.12
N SER A 424 -97.22 62.63 -68.70
CA SER A 424 -98.46 61.92 -68.41
C SER A 424 -98.91 61.14 -69.64
N ASP A 425 -99.48 59.95 -69.43
CA ASP A 425 -100.26 59.15 -70.38
C ASP A 425 -99.51 58.39 -71.50
N VAL A 426 -98.96 57.22 -71.14
CA VAL A 426 -99.04 56.01 -71.99
C VAL A 426 -99.57 54.85 -71.15
N SER A 427 -100.90 54.83 -71.00
CA SER A 427 -101.66 53.66 -70.58
C SER A 427 -101.80 52.73 -71.78
N THR A 428 -100.82 51.83 -71.96
CA THR A 428 -100.95 50.51 -72.61
C THR A 428 -99.61 49.80 -72.43
N ARG A 429 -99.46 49.16 -71.26
CA ARG A 429 -98.32 48.30 -70.97
C ARG A 429 -98.39 47.09 -71.89
N CYS A 430 -97.35 46.90 -72.71
CA CYS A 430 -97.20 45.67 -73.49
C CYS A 430 -96.87 44.52 -72.51
N PRO A 431 -97.53 43.34 -72.61
CA PRO A 431 -97.32 42.23 -71.69
C PRO A 431 -95.85 41.77 -71.61
N ALA A 432 -95.08 41.94 -72.69
CA ALA A 432 -93.64 41.64 -72.70
C ALA A 432 -92.81 42.55 -71.77
N CYS A 433 -93.21 43.81 -71.55
CA CYS A 433 -92.52 44.71 -70.61
C CYS A 433 -92.87 44.38 -69.15
N GLU A 434 -94.11 44.00 -68.86
CA GLU A 434 -94.52 43.58 -67.51
C GLU A 434 -93.86 42.25 -67.12
N GLU A 435 -93.73 41.33 -68.07
CA GLU A 435 -93.05 40.05 -67.85
C GLU A 435 -91.55 40.21 -67.64
N LEU A 436 -90.88 41.09 -68.40
CA LEU A 436 -89.48 41.43 -68.16
C LEU A 436 -89.27 42.16 -66.82
N GLN A 437 -90.22 42.99 -66.38
CA GLN A 437 -90.16 43.63 -65.06
C GLN A 437 -90.34 42.62 -63.92
N LEU A 438 -91.22 41.63 -64.08
CA LEU A 438 -91.40 40.53 -63.12
C LEU A 438 -90.16 39.64 -63.05
N GLN A 439 -89.58 39.28 -64.19
CA GLN A 439 -88.32 38.53 -64.25
C GLN A 439 -87.15 39.31 -63.64
N LEU A 440 -87.08 40.63 -63.88
CA LEU A 440 -86.07 41.47 -63.25
C LEU A 440 -86.26 41.52 -61.74
N ALA A 441 -87.51 41.63 -61.26
CA ALA A 441 -87.85 41.60 -59.84
C ALA A 441 -87.48 40.26 -59.18
N GLU A 442 -87.78 39.12 -59.83
CA GLU A 442 -87.39 37.78 -59.36
C GLU A 442 -85.87 37.61 -59.30
N VAL A 443 -85.14 38.09 -60.31
CA VAL A 443 -83.67 38.05 -60.32
C VAL A 443 -83.09 38.97 -59.24
N THR A 444 -83.70 40.12 -58.96
CA THR A 444 -83.28 40.98 -57.85
C THR A 444 -83.54 40.36 -56.49
N ASP A 445 -84.66 39.67 -56.29
CA ASP A 445 -84.97 38.94 -55.05
C ASP A 445 -84.09 37.70 -54.88
N ALA A 446 -83.74 37.00 -55.96
CA ALA A 446 -82.78 35.91 -55.92
C ALA A 446 -81.38 36.43 -55.55
N ASN A 447 -80.96 37.58 -56.10
CA ASN A 447 -79.69 38.21 -55.77
C ASN A 447 -79.63 38.70 -54.31
N SER A 448 -80.72 39.23 -53.76
CA SER A 448 -80.77 39.64 -52.34
C SER A 448 -80.63 38.43 -51.41
N ARG A 449 -81.30 37.32 -51.70
CA ARG A 449 -81.17 36.06 -50.96
C ARG A 449 -79.76 35.46 -51.03
N LEU A 450 -79.15 35.43 -52.22
CA LEU A 450 -77.77 34.97 -52.38
C LEU A 450 -76.78 35.89 -51.65
N ALA A 451 -77.04 37.19 -51.59
CA ALA A 451 -76.22 38.12 -50.82
C ALA A 451 -76.31 37.84 -49.31
N GLU A 452 -77.51 37.54 -48.79
CA GLU A 452 -77.70 37.13 -47.40
C GLU A 452 -77.03 35.78 -47.09
N GLU A 453 -77.16 34.79 -47.98
CA GLU A 453 -76.47 33.51 -47.84
C GLU A 453 -74.96 33.66 -47.90
N ASN A 454 -74.44 34.49 -48.80
CA ASN A 454 -73.02 34.82 -48.87
C ASN A 454 -72.56 35.51 -47.59
N ALA A 455 -73.31 36.48 -47.05
CA ALA A 455 -72.98 37.12 -45.78
C ALA A 455 -72.99 36.12 -44.62
N ARG A 456 -73.94 35.17 -44.60
CA ARG A 456 -74.00 34.10 -43.61
C ARG A 456 -72.80 33.15 -43.71
N LEU A 457 -72.42 32.75 -44.93
CA LEU A 457 -71.26 31.90 -45.18
C LEU A 457 -69.96 32.60 -44.81
N TRP A 458 -69.83 33.90 -45.09
CA TRP A 458 -68.70 34.72 -44.64
C TRP A 458 -68.59 34.79 -43.12
N GLY A 459 -69.72 34.96 -42.41
CA GLY A 459 -69.76 34.90 -40.95
C GLY A 459 -69.36 33.53 -40.39
N GLN A 460 -69.82 32.44 -41.01
CA GLN A 460 -69.43 31.08 -40.65
C GLN A 460 -67.93 30.83 -40.89
N MET A 461 -67.40 31.25 -42.03
CA MET A 461 -65.96 31.15 -42.34
C MET A 461 -65.13 31.94 -41.33
N GLY A 462 -65.53 33.16 -40.97
CA GLY A 462 -64.87 33.95 -39.93
C GLY A 462 -64.88 33.26 -38.57
N TRP A 463 -66.02 32.68 -38.16
CA TRP A 463 -66.09 31.92 -36.91
C TRP A 463 -65.21 30.66 -36.93
N THR A 464 -65.16 29.93 -38.04
CA THR A 464 -64.27 28.75 -38.16
C THR A 464 -62.80 29.14 -38.10
N GLN A 465 -62.39 30.25 -38.70
CA GLN A 465 -61.01 30.77 -38.62
C GLN A 465 -60.65 31.18 -37.19
N GLN A 466 -61.57 31.84 -36.48
CA GLN A 466 -61.40 32.19 -35.07
C GLN A 466 -61.15 30.93 -34.22
N VAL A 467 -61.99 29.90 -34.36
CA VAL A 467 -61.84 28.64 -33.62
C VAL A 467 -60.56 27.90 -34.01
N GLN A 468 -60.11 28.00 -35.27
CA GLN A 468 -58.84 27.45 -35.71
C GLN A 468 -57.65 28.18 -35.08
N ALA A 469 -57.69 29.50 -34.98
CA ALA A 469 -56.66 30.30 -34.32
C ALA A 469 -56.59 29.98 -32.83
N GLU A 470 -57.73 29.93 -32.13
CA GLU A 470 -57.79 29.57 -30.71
C GLU A 470 -57.28 28.14 -30.46
N ASN A 471 -57.60 27.19 -31.35
CA ASN A 471 -57.04 25.83 -31.27
C ASN A 471 -55.53 25.80 -31.52
N ALA A 472 -55.01 26.65 -32.41
CA ALA A 472 -53.57 26.77 -32.63
C ALA A 472 -52.86 27.32 -31.39
N ASP A 473 -53.45 28.34 -30.75
CA ASP A 473 -52.94 28.92 -29.51
C ASP A 473 -52.96 27.90 -28.37
N LEU A 474 -54.08 27.19 -28.17
CA LEU A 474 -54.20 26.13 -27.16
C LEU A 474 -53.20 25.00 -27.39
N LYS A 475 -52.97 24.59 -28.65
CA LYS A 475 -51.90 23.63 -28.99
C LYS A 475 -50.52 24.17 -28.63
N GLY A 476 -50.27 25.46 -28.87
CA GLY A 476 -49.05 26.14 -28.45
C GLY A 476 -48.86 26.15 -26.92
N HIS A 477 -49.92 26.42 -26.16
CA HIS A 477 -49.89 26.36 -24.70
C HIS A 477 -49.64 24.93 -24.19
N LEU A 478 -50.30 23.92 -24.76
CA LEU A 478 -50.07 22.52 -24.40
C LEU A 478 -48.64 22.07 -24.68
N ALA A 479 -48.04 22.50 -25.79
CA ALA A 479 -46.64 22.20 -26.11
C ALA A 479 -45.69 22.79 -25.06
N ARG A 480 -45.88 24.06 -24.65
CA ARG A 480 -45.06 24.70 -23.61
C ARG A 480 -45.16 23.97 -22.26
N VAL A 481 -46.37 23.61 -21.84
CA VAL A 481 -46.59 22.86 -20.59
C VAL A 481 -45.96 21.47 -20.66
N ALA A 482 -45.98 20.81 -21.83
CA ALA A 482 -45.29 19.54 -22.03
C ALA A 482 -43.77 19.68 -21.90
N ASP A 483 -43.18 20.72 -22.51
CA ASP A 483 -41.74 21.00 -22.41
C ASP A 483 -41.31 21.30 -20.96
N GLU A 484 -42.12 22.07 -20.23
CA GLU A 484 -41.92 22.36 -18.81
C GLU A 484 -41.99 21.08 -17.97
N ARG A 485 -42.99 20.23 -18.20
CA ARG A 485 -43.11 18.92 -17.54
C ARG A 485 -41.88 18.05 -17.82
N ASP A 486 -41.45 17.96 -19.07
CA ASP A 486 -40.33 17.11 -19.46
C ASP A 486 -38.99 17.65 -18.95
N SER A 487 -38.86 18.99 -18.85
CA SER A 487 -37.74 19.63 -18.14
C SER A 487 -37.75 19.26 -16.64
N ALA A 488 -38.90 19.34 -15.98
CA ALA A 488 -39.05 18.95 -14.57
C ALA A 488 -38.79 17.45 -14.33
N ILE A 489 -39.17 16.59 -15.26
CA ILE A 489 -38.86 15.15 -15.19
C ILE A 489 -37.34 14.94 -15.29
N ARG A 490 -36.66 15.62 -16.22
CA ARG A 490 -35.19 15.53 -16.36
C ARG A 490 -34.47 16.01 -15.10
N THR A 491 -34.91 17.11 -14.50
CA THR A 491 -34.31 17.59 -13.24
C THR A 491 -34.60 16.64 -12.09
N ASN A 492 -35.79 16.05 -12.00
CA ASN A 492 -36.11 15.06 -10.97
C ASN A 492 -35.22 13.82 -11.09
N ILE A 493 -35.00 13.29 -12.29
CA ILE A 493 -34.10 12.15 -12.54
C ILE A 493 -32.66 12.49 -12.14
N CYS A 494 -32.19 13.70 -12.47
CA CYS A 494 -30.86 14.17 -12.07
C CYS A 494 -30.72 14.22 -10.54
N LEU A 495 -31.71 14.79 -9.85
CA LEU A 495 -31.73 14.86 -8.38
C LEU A 495 -31.81 13.49 -7.73
N GLN A 496 -32.59 12.56 -8.29
CA GLN A 496 -32.63 11.17 -7.81
C GLN A 496 -31.26 10.49 -7.94
N THR A 497 -30.54 10.73 -9.03
CA THR A 497 -29.20 10.16 -9.24
C THR A 497 -28.21 10.73 -8.23
N GLN A 498 -28.22 12.04 -8.02
CA GLN A 498 -27.39 12.71 -7.00
C GLN A 498 -27.70 12.22 -5.58
N LEU A 499 -28.97 11.99 -5.26
CA LEU A 499 -29.37 11.44 -3.96
C LEU A 499 -28.79 10.04 -3.76
N GLN A 500 -28.87 9.16 -4.77
CA GLN A 500 -28.29 7.82 -4.68
C GLN A 500 -26.76 7.85 -4.57
N GLU A 501 -26.08 8.78 -5.23
CA GLU A 501 -24.64 8.98 -5.08
C GLU A 501 -24.29 9.42 -3.66
N ALA A 502 -25.00 10.41 -3.11
CA ALA A 502 -24.81 10.85 -1.73
C ALA A 502 -25.11 9.73 -0.71
N GLU A 503 -26.12 8.90 -0.95
CA GLU A 503 -26.41 7.72 -0.11
C GLU A 503 -25.27 6.69 -0.13
N ARG A 504 -24.67 6.44 -1.31
CA ARG A 504 -23.50 5.55 -1.44
C ARG A 504 -22.29 6.14 -0.70
N GLU A 505 -22.05 7.44 -0.80
CA GLU A 505 -20.98 8.12 -0.07
C GLU A 505 -21.18 8.06 1.44
N LEU A 506 -22.41 8.30 1.93
CA LEU A 506 -22.75 8.17 3.34
C LEU A 506 -22.52 6.74 3.85
N LYS A 507 -22.86 5.72 3.07
CA LYS A 507 -22.59 4.33 3.41
C LYS A 507 -21.08 4.06 3.50
N ALA A 508 -20.31 4.51 2.51
CA ALA A 508 -18.86 4.37 2.53
C ALA A 508 -18.22 5.09 3.73
N MET A 509 -18.70 6.30 4.08
CA MET A 509 -18.22 7.02 5.26
C MET A 509 -18.53 6.28 6.57
N ARG A 510 -19.70 5.63 6.69
CA ARG A 510 -20.03 4.78 7.85
C ARG A 510 -19.10 3.58 7.96
N GLU A 511 -18.88 2.86 6.86
CA GLU A 511 -17.95 1.73 6.82
C GLU A 511 -16.52 2.15 7.18
N MET A 512 -16.07 3.32 6.70
CA MET A 512 -14.77 3.89 7.06
C MET A 512 -14.68 4.27 8.54
N ALA A 513 -15.76 4.81 9.12
CA ALA A 513 -15.82 5.12 10.55
C ALA A 513 -15.79 3.85 11.41
N GLU A 514 -16.51 2.80 11.01
CA GLU A 514 -16.49 1.49 11.68
C GLU A 514 -15.11 0.84 11.62
N ARG A 515 -14.43 0.86 10.47
CA ARG A 515 -13.05 0.38 10.35
C ARG A 515 -12.09 1.16 11.23
N SER A 516 -12.22 2.48 11.27
CA SER A 516 -11.40 3.33 12.16
C SER A 516 -11.62 2.97 13.64
N GLN A 517 -12.87 2.70 14.03
CA GLN A 517 -13.19 2.25 15.38
C GLN A 517 -12.62 0.86 15.68
N GLN A 518 -12.67 -0.07 14.73
CA GLN A 518 -12.10 -1.42 14.86
C GLN A 518 -10.58 -1.36 15.04
N LEU A 519 -9.88 -0.62 14.17
CA LEU A 519 -8.44 -0.39 14.30
C LEU A 519 -8.09 0.27 15.65
N GLY A 520 -8.94 1.18 16.14
CA GLY A 520 -8.80 1.76 17.48
C GLY A 520 -8.88 0.72 18.60
N LYS A 521 -9.80 -0.25 18.50
CA LYS A 521 -9.90 -1.36 19.47
C LYS A 521 -8.70 -2.29 19.40
N GLU A 522 -8.28 -2.68 18.20
CA GLU A 522 -7.10 -3.53 17.98
C GLU A 522 -5.82 -2.86 18.53
N LEU A 523 -5.68 -1.55 18.35
CA LEU A 523 -4.57 -0.78 18.92
C LEU A 523 -4.59 -0.78 20.45
N GLU A 524 -5.75 -0.66 21.09
CA GLU A 524 -5.84 -0.76 22.55
C GLU A 524 -5.59 -2.18 23.06
N GLU A 525 -6.06 -3.21 22.35
CA GLU A 525 -5.78 -4.61 22.69
C GLU A 525 -4.29 -4.94 22.58
N THR A 526 -3.62 -4.48 21.53
CA THR A 526 -2.18 -4.66 21.35
C THR A 526 -1.36 -3.90 22.39
N LYS A 527 -1.78 -2.70 22.79
CA LYS A 527 -1.18 -1.98 23.93
C LYS A 527 -1.31 -2.76 25.23
N LEU A 528 -2.50 -3.29 25.53
CA LEU A 528 -2.72 -4.11 26.74
C LEU A 528 -1.88 -5.40 26.71
N ALA A 529 -1.76 -6.05 25.56
CA ALA A 529 -0.91 -7.23 25.39
C ALA A 529 0.57 -6.89 25.63
N LEU A 530 1.05 -5.76 25.10
CA LEU A 530 2.40 -5.29 25.32
C LEU A 530 2.65 -5.00 26.81
N GLN A 531 1.74 -4.29 27.49
CA GLN A 531 1.83 -4.02 28.92
C GLN A 531 1.92 -5.30 29.75
N ARG A 532 1.11 -6.33 29.43
CA ARG A 532 1.20 -7.64 30.08
C ARG A 532 2.58 -8.28 29.89
N LYS A 533 3.14 -8.19 28.68
CA LYS A 533 4.49 -8.70 28.40
C LYS A 533 5.59 -7.92 29.14
N GLU A 534 5.45 -6.61 29.29
CA GLU A 534 6.36 -5.83 30.12
C GLU A 534 6.29 -6.23 31.60
N GLU A 535 5.08 -6.46 32.13
CA GLU A 535 4.89 -6.92 33.50
C GLU A 535 5.44 -8.33 33.73
N GLU A 536 5.23 -9.24 32.78
CA GLU A 536 5.84 -10.58 32.77
C GLU A 536 7.37 -10.46 32.78
N GLY A 537 7.95 -9.61 31.94
CA GLY A 537 9.40 -9.34 31.93
C GLY A 537 9.90 -8.83 33.28
N ARG A 538 9.20 -7.87 33.89
CA ARG A 538 9.53 -7.38 35.25
C ARG A 538 9.42 -8.47 36.30
N ARG A 539 8.45 -9.39 36.20
CA ARG A 539 8.31 -10.53 37.13
C ARG A 539 9.46 -11.51 36.99
N LEU A 540 9.81 -11.88 35.76
CA LEU A 540 10.92 -12.77 35.47
C LEU A 540 12.24 -12.19 35.96
N GLN A 541 12.49 -10.90 35.71
CA GLN A 541 13.69 -10.21 36.20
C GLN A 541 13.80 -10.26 37.72
N ARG A 542 12.70 -10.06 38.45
CA ARG A 542 12.69 -10.18 39.92
C ARG A 542 12.97 -11.61 40.37
N ALA A 543 12.31 -12.59 39.77
CA ALA A 543 12.51 -14.00 40.10
C ALA A 543 13.97 -14.41 39.87
N GLU A 544 14.57 -13.98 38.76
CA GLU A 544 15.96 -14.23 38.46
C GLU A 544 16.91 -13.58 39.48
N THR A 545 16.69 -12.32 39.85
CA THR A 545 17.50 -11.69 40.90
C THR A 545 17.41 -12.42 42.24
N GLU A 546 16.25 -12.98 42.57
CA GLU A 546 16.06 -13.77 43.79
C GLU A 546 16.82 -15.10 43.68
N VAL A 547 16.77 -15.77 42.53
CA VAL A 547 17.53 -17.00 42.29
C VAL A 547 19.03 -16.74 42.40
N TYR A 548 19.58 -15.68 41.79
CA TYR A 548 20.99 -15.33 41.96
C TYR A 548 21.34 -14.98 43.41
N ARG A 549 20.43 -14.32 44.13
CA ARG A 549 20.62 -13.98 45.54
C ARG A 549 20.71 -15.25 46.39
N GLU A 550 19.77 -16.19 46.21
CA GLU A 550 19.80 -17.48 46.92
C GLU A 550 21.02 -18.31 46.53
N HIS A 551 21.36 -18.37 45.24
CA HIS A 551 22.57 -19.04 44.77
C HIS A 551 23.82 -18.49 45.47
N ASN A 552 23.98 -17.18 45.56
CA ASN A 552 25.10 -16.56 46.28
C ASN A 552 25.11 -16.91 47.77
N LYS A 553 23.95 -16.97 48.44
CA LYS A 553 23.89 -17.45 49.84
C LYS A 553 24.37 -18.89 49.96
N THR A 554 23.96 -19.77 49.05
CA THR A 554 24.41 -21.17 49.06
C THR A 554 25.91 -21.30 48.84
N LEU A 555 26.48 -20.53 47.89
CA LEU A 555 27.92 -20.49 47.66
C LEU A 555 28.68 -20.01 48.90
N GLN A 556 28.17 -19.01 49.61
CA GLN A 556 28.77 -18.54 50.86
C GLN A 556 28.76 -19.64 51.95
N LEU A 557 27.68 -20.42 52.06
CA LEU A 557 27.62 -21.55 53.00
C LEU A 557 28.63 -22.64 52.63
N PHE A 558 28.74 -23.01 51.35
CA PHE A 558 29.74 -23.98 50.89
C PHE A 558 31.17 -23.49 51.13
N GLN A 559 31.44 -22.21 50.88
CA GLN A 559 32.75 -21.62 51.16
C GLN A 559 33.10 -21.69 52.66
N ALA A 560 32.14 -21.40 53.53
CA ALA A 560 32.32 -21.52 54.98
C ALA A 560 32.64 -22.97 55.41
N GLN A 561 31.92 -23.95 54.85
CA GLN A 561 32.16 -25.38 55.11
C GLN A 561 33.55 -25.83 54.65
N LEU A 562 34.00 -25.39 53.46
CA LEU A 562 35.35 -25.68 52.96
C LEU A 562 36.44 -25.10 53.87
N ILE A 563 36.25 -23.88 54.38
CA ILE A 563 37.17 -23.26 55.34
C ILE A 563 37.23 -24.09 56.62
N GLU A 564 36.09 -24.52 57.14
CA GLU A 564 36.02 -25.35 58.35
C GLU A 564 36.71 -26.71 58.15
N LEU A 565 36.39 -27.42 57.07
CA LEU A 565 36.98 -28.72 56.74
C LEU A 565 38.50 -28.61 56.54
N ASN A 566 38.97 -27.59 55.82
CA ASN A 566 40.39 -27.34 55.65
C ASN A 566 41.06 -26.99 57.00
N GLY A 567 40.35 -26.29 57.88
CA GLY A 567 40.75 -26.07 59.26
C GLY A 567 40.92 -27.38 60.05
N GLN A 568 39.98 -28.31 59.92
CA GLN A 568 40.04 -29.64 60.54
C GLN A 568 41.22 -30.46 59.96
N TYR A 569 41.39 -30.47 58.64
CA TYR A 569 42.52 -31.12 57.97
C TYR A 569 43.86 -30.57 58.47
N ARG A 570 44.00 -29.25 58.58
CA ARG A 570 45.22 -28.62 59.13
C ARG A 570 45.49 -29.04 60.58
N LYS A 571 44.46 -29.17 61.42
CA LYS A 571 44.61 -29.65 62.81
C LYS A 571 45.09 -31.10 62.83
N LEU A 572 44.45 -31.98 62.05
CA LEU A 572 44.85 -33.39 61.92
C LEU A 572 46.28 -33.51 61.40
N ASN A 573 46.65 -32.71 60.40
CA ASN A 573 47.97 -32.73 59.80
C ASN A 573 49.05 -32.24 60.79
N LYS A 574 48.73 -31.25 61.65
CA LYS A 574 49.60 -30.85 62.78
C LYS A 574 49.76 -31.98 63.80
N GLN A 575 48.68 -32.67 64.17
CA GLN A 575 48.76 -33.83 65.06
C GLN A 575 49.63 -34.94 64.45
N ARG A 576 49.43 -35.24 63.16
CA ARG A 576 50.26 -36.20 62.42
C ARG A 576 51.74 -35.79 62.41
N GLN A 577 52.04 -34.51 62.20
CA GLN A 577 53.42 -34.00 62.27
C GLN A 577 54.02 -34.11 63.67
N GLN A 578 53.25 -33.82 64.73
CA GLN A 578 53.68 -34.01 66.12
C GLN A 578 54.00 -35.48 66.40
N LEU A 579 53.12 -36.39 65.98
CA LEU A 579 53.36 -37.84 66.10
C LEU A 579 54.62 -38.27 65.34
N TYR A 580 54.85 -37.77 64.12
CA TYR A 580 56.10 -38.05 63.40
C TYR A 580 57.34 -37.49 64.10
N GLN A 581 57.26 -36.31 64.72
CA GLN A 581 58.36 -35.75 65.50
C GLN A 581 58.66 -36.56 66.75
N GLU A 582 57.63 -37.03 67.46
CA GLU A 582 57.76 -37.91 68.62
C GLU A 582 58.33 -39.28 68.24
N LEU A 583 57.81 -39.90 67.17
CA LEU A 583 58.36 -41.13 66.61
C LEU A 583 59.82 -40.95 66.18
N GLY A 584 60.18 -39.82 65.57
CA GLY A 584 61.56 -39.49 65.23
C GLY A 584 62.45 -39.26 66.44
N ARG A 585 61.92 -38.69 67.54
CA ARG A 585 62.64 -38.52 68.81
C ARG A 585 62.88 -39.88 69.47
N LEU A 586 61.86 -40.72 69.55
CA LEU A 586 61.95 -42.09 70.06
C LEU A 586 62.86 -42.96 69.20
N GLY A 587 62.84 -42.78 67.87
CA GLY A 587 63.75 -43.42 66.93
C GLY A 587 65.21 -43.02 67.15
N ARG A 588 65.50 -41.73 67.39
CA ARG A 588 66.84 -41.26 67.78
C ARG A 588 67.25 -41.79 69.15
N GLU A 589 66.38 -41.72 70.15
CA GLU A 589 66.62 -42.31 71.48
C GLU A 589 66.90 -43.82 71.41
N ARG A 590 66.26 -44.53 70.46
CA ARG A 590 66.49 -45.96 70.20
C ARG A 590 67.78 -46.20 69.39
N SER A 591 68.09 -45.38 68.38
CA SER A 591 69.35 -45.42 67.62
C SER A 591 70.56 -45.07 68.49
N ASP A 592 70.44 -44.13 69.42
CA ASP A 592 71.49 -43.75 70.37
C ASP A 592 71.75 -44.86 71.39
N ARG A 593 70.74 -45.70 71.70
CA ARG A 593 70.93 -46.94 72.47
C ARG A 593 71.52 -48.09 71.65
N ILE A 594 71.36 -48.10 70.32
CA ILE A 594 71.77 -49.19 69.43
C ILE A 594 73.15 -48.95 68.80
N ASN A 595 73.68 -47.73 68.82
CA ASN A 595 75.01 -47.42 68.27
C ASN A 595 76.17 -47.76 69.22
N SER A 596 76.45 -49.06 69.35
CA SER A 596 77.83 -49.57 69.40
C SER A 596 77.99 -50.72 68.39
N ARG A 597 78.84 -50.45 67.39
CA ARG A 597 79.29 -51.28 66.25
C ARG A 597 78.47 -51.29 64.94
N PRO A 598 79.17 -51.35 63.78
CA PRO A 598 78.67 -50.91 62.49
C PRO A 598 78.03 -52.06 61.71
N LEU A 599 76.87 -51.80 61.12
CA LEU A 599 76.25 -52.63 60.09
C LEU A 599 75.54 -51.73 59.05
N GLN A 600 76.32 -50.82 58.47
CA GLN A 600 76.00 -50.25 57.17
C GLN A 600 76.32 -51.31 56.10
N ALA A 601 75.40 -52.26 55.88
CA ALA A 601 75.32 -53.09 54.65
C ALA A 601 74.12 -54.08 54.61
N GLN A 602 73.08 -53.95 55.43
CA GLN A 602 72.07 -55.03 55.53
C GLN A 602 70.58 -54.64 55.50
N LEU A 603 70.21 -53.45 54.99
CA LEU A 603 68.78 -53.07 54.80
C LEU A 603 68.31 -52.97 53.34
N ALA A 604 69.18 -53.32 52.37
CA ALA A 604 68.77 -53.49 50.98
C ALA A 604 68.46 -54.96 50.62
N ALA A 605 68.78 -55.91 51.51
CA ALA A 605 68.61 -57.35 51.27
C ALA A 605 67.28 -57.92 51.78
N ASP A 606 66.46 -57.15 52.50
CA ASP A 606 65.19 -57.61 53.08
C ASP A 606 63.93 -57.22 52.27
N LYS A 607 64.09 -56.61 51.09
CA LYS A 607 62.96 -56.27 50.20
C LYS A 607 62.67 -57.35 49.15
N GLU A 608 63.69 -58.11 48.76
CA GLU A 608 63.56 -59.26 47.86
C GLU A 608 63.17 -60.55 48.60
N THR A 609 63.51 -60.70 49.88
CA THR A 609 63.24 -61.91 50.66
C THR A 609 61.75 -62.18 50.87
N VAL A 610 60.91 -61.15 51.02
CA VAL A 610 59.45 -61.30 51.19
C VAL A 610 58.78 -61.81 49.89
N LEU A 611 59.17 -61.26 48.74
CA LEU A 611 58.71 -61.72 47.42
C LEU A 611 59.20 -63.15 47.12
N TRP A 612 60.46 -63.49 47.42
CA TRP A 612 61.02 -64.83 47.22
C TRP A 612 60.57 -65.88 48.26
N GLU A 613 60.04 -65.48 49.42
CA GLU A 613 59.40 -66.36 50.40
C GLU A 613 57.93 -66.64 50.05
N ALA A 614 57.19 -65.64 49.55
CA ALA A 614 55.84 -65.84 49.01
C ALA A 614 55.86 -66.78 47.79
N MET A 615 56.83 -66.60 46.87
CA MET A 615 56.99 -67.48 45.70
C MET A 615 57.43 -68.92 46.05
N ARG A 616 58.08 -69.16 47.20
CA ARG A 616 58.56 -70.50 47.59
C ARG A 616 57.48 -71.38 48.23
N LYS A 617 56.34 -70.80 48.65
CA LYS A 617 55.29 -71.49 49.39
C LYS A 617 54.07 -71.95 48.57
N GLN A 618 54.03 -71.69 47.26
CA GLN A 618 52.86 -71.99 46.43
C GLN A 618 53.19 -72.99 45.30
N PRO A 619 52.65 -74.23 45.32
CA PRO A 619 52.78 -75.16 44.22
C PRO A 619 51.81 -74.81 43.07
N SER A 620 52.39 -74.35 41.95
CA SER A 620 52.01 -74.64 40.55
C SER A 620 50.51 -74.69 40.17
N GLU A 621 49.92 -73.51 39.93
CA GLU A 621 48.93 -73.27 38.86
C GLU A 621 49.17 -71.84 38.30
N LEU A 622 49.47 -71.74 37.01
CA LEU A 622 49.62 -70.47 36.29
C LEU A 622 48.29 -70.16 35.61
N ARG A 623 47.66 -69.05 35.98
CA ARG A 623 46.36 -68.64 35.43
C ARG A 623 46.49 -67.33 34.67
N ALA A 624 45.80 -67.21 33.53
CA ALA A 624 45.80 -66.01 32.72
C ALA A 624 44.62 -65.12 33.13
N PHE A 625 44.90 -63.86 33.43
CA PHE A 625 43.92 -62.84 33.76
C PHE A 625 43.99 -61.68 32.77
N ILE A 626 42.92 -60.91 32.64
CA ILE A 626 42.86 -59.67 31.87
C ILE A 626 42.57 -58.49 32.79
N ALA A 627 43.33 -57.41 32.68
CA ALA A 627 43.09 -56.17 33.42
C ALA A 627 41.83 -55.47 32.91
N ARG A 628 40.85 -55.22 33.78
CA ARG A 628 39.60 -54.54 33.40
C ARG A 628 39.74 -53.03 33.26
N TYR A 629 40.66 -52.45 34.03
CA TYR A 629 40.87 -51.02 34.13
C TYR A 629 42.37 -50.71 34.09
N SER A 630 42.72 -49.54 33.57
CA SER A 630 44.09 -49.04 33.66
C SER A 630 44.38 -48.60 35.09
N TYR A 631 45.55 -48.96 35.61
CA TYR A 631 45.98 -48.68 36.97
C TYR A 631 47.43 -48.22 36.96
N ASP A 632 47.66 -47.01 37.46
CA ASP A 632 49.00 -46.50 37.76
C ASP A 632 49.20 -46.51 39.28
N PRO A 633 50.08 -47.37 39.83
CA PRO A 633 50.39 -47.43 41.25
C PRO A 633 50.86 -46.09 41.84
N PHE A 634 51.33 -45.14 41.02
CA PHE A 634 51.84 -43.84 41.45
C PHE A 634 50.77 -42.74 41.57
N ASP A 635 49.54 -42.95 41.07
CA ASP A 635 48.46 -41.96 41.09
C ASP A 635 47.68 -41.92 42.44
N GLY A 636 47.93 -42.88 43.34
CA GLY A 636 47.25 -43.02 44.64
C GLY A 636 48.15 -42.81 45.86
N PRO A 637 47.60 -42.75 47.08
CA PRO A 637 48.36 -42.65 48.34
C PRO A 637 48.99 -44.00 48.75
N ASN A 638 49.48 -44.78 47.78
CA ASN A 638 50.02 -46.12 48.00
C ASN A 638 51.32 -46.06 48.80
N GLN A 639 51.50 -47.03 49.72
CA GLN A 639 52.67 -47.05 50.61
C GLN A 639 53.92 -47.63 49.92
N GLN A 640 53.75 -48.47 48.88
CA GLN A 640 54.84 -49.16 48.15
C GLN A 640 54.52 -49.34 46.66
N PRO A 641 54.39 -48.25 45.88
CA PRO A 641 54.06 -48.32 44.45
C PRO A 641 55.08 -49.13 43.62
N GLU A 642 56.32 -49.29 44.11
CA GLU A 642 57.37 -50.08 43.43
C GLU A 642 57.17 -51.60 43.44
N LEU A 643 56.29 -52.14 44.29
CA LEU A 643 56.00 -53.58 44.36
C LEU A 643 54.73 -53.98 43.60
N GLU A 644 53.95 -53.00 43.17
CA GLU A 644 52.68 -53.18 42.46
C GLU A 644 52.88 -53.03 40.95
N LEU A 645 52.16 -53.84 40.17
CA LEU A 645 52.27 -53.79 38.71
C LEU A 645 51.34 -52.73 38.11
N PRO A 646 51.85 -51.84 37.23
CA PRO A 646 50.99 -50.97 36.45
C PRO A 646 50.19 -51.79 35.44
N LEU A 647 48.89 -51.54 35.38
CA LEU A 647 47.98 -52.22 34.47
C LEU A 647 47.47 -51.27 33.40
N VAL A 648 47.30 -51.78 32.19
CA VAL A 648 46.53 -51.11 31.13
C VAL A 648 45.27 -51.93 30.88
N ALA A 649 44.10 -51.29 30.82
CA ALA A 649 42.85 -51.98 30.51
C ALA A 649 42.99 -52.84 29.24
N GLY A 650 42.62 -54.11 29.31
CA GLY A 650 42.76 -55.12 28.26
C GLY A 650 44.11 -55.85 28.22
N GLN A 651 45.05 -55.53 29.11
CA GLN A 651 46.34 -56.22 29.19
C GLN A 651 46.23 -57.58 29.89
N TYR A 652 46.91 -58.59 29.35
CA TYR A 652 47.02 -59.90 30.00
C TYR A 652 48.05 -59.87 31.14
N VAL A 653 47.68 -60.50 32.25
CA VAL A 653 48.45 -60.61 33.48
C VAL A 653 48.48 -62.09 33.87
N TYR A 654 49.67 -62.64 34.08
CA TYR A 654 49.82 -64.04 34.48
C TYR A 654 49.92 -64.13 36.00
N VAL A 655 48.95 -64.77 36.63
CA VAL A 655 48.84 -64.89 38.09
C VAL A 655 49.40 -66.22 38.55
N PHE A 656 50.18 -66.19 39.64
CA PHE A 656 50.77 -67.36 40.29
C PHE A 656 50.07 -67.61 41.63
N GLY A 657 49.40 -68.75 41.76
CA GLY A 657 48.73 -69.15 43.00
C GLY A 657 47.39 -68.47 43.24
N ASP A 658 46.90 -68.56 44.47
CA ASP A 658 45.65 -67.93 44.92
C ASP A 658 45.87 -66.51 45.46
N VAL A 659 44.77 -65.76 45.56
CA VAL A 659 44.75 -64.44 46.19
C VAL A 659 45.19 -64.58 47.66
N ASP A 660 46.04 -63.67 48.13
CA ASP A 660 46.48 -63.66 49.53
C ASP A 660 45.41 -63.10 50.49
N GLU A 661 45.69 -63.15 51.80
CA GLU A 661 44.78 -62.68 52.85
C GLU A 661 44.43 -61.17 52.74
N ASP A 662 45.24 -60.41 51.99
CA ASP A 662 45.09 -58.97 51.78
C ASP A 662 44.43 -58.63 50.43
N GLY A 663 44.05 -59.63 49.62
CA GLY A 663 43.32 -59.44 48.37
C GLY A 663 44.20 -59.21 47.12
N TRP A 664 45.49 -59.52 47.20
CA TRP A 664 46.47 -59.36 46.12
C TRP A 664 46.83 -60.68 45.45
N TYR A 665 47.11 -60.59 44.16
CA TYR A 665 47.72 -61.65 43.37
C TYR A 665 49.20 -61.38 43.16
N VAL A 666 50.04 -62.42 43.24
CA VAL A 666 51.40 -62.37 42.71
C VAL A 666 51.32 -62.61 41.21
N ALA A 667 51.74 -61.63 40.42
CA ALA A 667 51.55 -61.65 38.99
C ALA A 667 52.82 -61.26 38.20
N GLU A 668 52.84 -61.65 36.93
CA GLU A 668 53.84 -61.27 35.94
C GLU A 668 53.15 -60.66 34.72
N LEU A 669 53.56 -59.46 34.34
CA LEU A 669 53.14 -58.82 33.09
C LEU A 669 53.81 -59.49 31.89
N THR A 670 53.26 -59.26 30.70
CA THR A 670 53.84 -59.75 29.43
C THR A 670 55.28 -59.30 29.16
N ASN A 671 55.76 -58.25 29.83
CA ASN A 671 57.13 -57.74 29.75
C ASN A 671 58.10 -58.43 30.75
N GLY A 672 57.62 -59.40 31.53
CA GLY A 672 58.40 -60.13 32.52
C GLY A 672 58.55 -59.42 33.88
N THR A 673 57.94 -58.25 34.05
CA THR A 673 57.91 -57.56 35.34
C THR A 673 56.97 -58.29 36.29
N ARG A 674 57.49 -58.63 37.47
CA ARG A 674 56.75 -59.30 38.53
C ARG A 674 56.41 -58.34 39.65
N GLY A 675 55.24 -58.51 40.24
CA GLY A 675 54.78 -57.71 41.37
C GLY A 675 53.37 -58.11 41.79
N PHE A 676 52.79 -57.33 42.68
CA PHE A 676 51.45 -57.55 43.19
C PHE A 676 50.41 -56.86 42.30
N VAL A 677 49.26 -57.50 42.15
CA VAL A 677 48.12 -56.99 41.40
C VAL A 677 46.86 -57.10 42.26
N PRO A 678 46.08 -56.02 42.43
CA PRO A 678 44.81 -56.08 43.14
C PRO A 678 43.81 -57.01 42.42
N SER A 679 43.22 -57.96 43.15
CA SER A 679 42.26 -58.91 42.57
C SER A 679 41.03 -58.25 41.95
N ASN A 680 40.62 -57.07 42.43
CA ASN A 680 39.47 -56.32 41.92
C ASN A 680 39.71 -55.66 40.55
N LEU A 681 40.94 -55.62 40.06
CA LEU A 681 41.29 -54.98 38.79
C LEU A 681 41.50 -55.98 37.65
N VAL A 682 41.50 -57.28 37.94
CA VAL A 682 41.79 -58.35 37.00
C VAL A 682 40.70 -59.42 37.00
N GLU A 683 40.42 -59.98 35.83
CA GLU A 683 39.40 -61.02 35.62
C GLU A 683 40.03 -62.26 34.98
N GLU A 684 39.68 -63.46 35.46
CA GLU A 684 40.26 -64.72 34.97
C GLU A 684 39.75 -65.04 33.55
N VAL A 685 40.66 -65.41 32.66
CA VAL A 685 40.33 -65.79 31.29
C VAL A 685 40.18 -67.31 31.24
N SER A 686 38.94 -67.81 31.21
CA SER A 686 38.63 -69.23 31.03
C SER A 686 38.78 -69.63 29.55
N ASP A 687 39.55 -70.69 29.26
CA ASP A 687 39.70 -71.24 27.92
C ASP A 687 38.65 -72.34 27.67
N ASP A 688 37.38 -71.93 27.58
CA ASP A 688 36.28 -72.77 27.09
C ASP A 688 35.56 -72.02 25.96
N GLY A 689 36.03 -72.20 24.74
CA GLY A 689 35.33 -71.75 23.54
C GLY A 689 34.32 -72.80 23.07
N GLN A 690 33.02 -72.49 23.10
CA GLN A 690 32.06 -72.83 22.03
C GLN A 690 30.64 -72.30 22.28
N SER A 691 30.11 -71.69 21.21
CA SER A 691 28.71 -71.68 20.73
C SER A 691 27.59 -71.06 21.59
N ASP A 692 27.03 -69.95 21.08
CA ASP A 692 25.61 -69.79 20.68
C ASP A 692 25.29 -68.27 20.70
N ASP A 693 25.28 -67.58 19.56
CA ASP A 693 24.14 -67.40 18.64
C ASP A 693 22.76 -67.33 19.32
N THR A 694 22.16 -66.14 19.22
CA THR A 694 20.75 -65.69 19.33
C THR A 694 20.75 -64.33 20.05
N GLY A 695 20.18 -63.24 19.53
CA GLY A 695 19.05 -63.13 18.63
C GLY A 695 17.95 -62.34 19.33
N ALA A 696 17.82 -61.06 18.95
CA ALA A 696 16.62 -60.22 18.98
C ALA A 696 15.95 -59.84 20.32
N SER A 697 15.80 -58.52 20.51
CA SER A 697 14.52 -57.74 20.55
C SER A 697 14.72 -56.55 21.50
N ALA A 698 14.78 -55.30 21.04
CA ALA A 698 13.65 -54.47 20.62
C ALA A 698 12.50 -54.51 21.65
N GLU A 699 12.39 -53.48 22.49
CA GLU A 699 11.10 -53.03 23.01
C GLU A 699 11.17 -51.55 23.43
N THR A 700 10.48 -50.74 22.63
CA THR A 700 9.96 -49.41 22.92
C THR A 700 8.59 -49.55 23.59
N SER A 701 8.34 -48.79 24.65
CA SER A 701 7.03 -48.31 25.18
C SER A 701 7.31 -47.64 26.54
N ASP A 702 6.73 -46.53 26.95
CA ASP A 702 5.65 -45.66 26.48
C ASP A 702 5.93 -44.22 26.94
#